data_AF-A0A1E3KR76-F1
#
_entry.id   AF-A0A1E3KR76-F1
#
_cell.length_a   1.000
_cell.length_b   1.000
_cell.length_c   1.000
_cell.angle_alpha   90.00
_cell.angle_beta   90.00
_cell.angle_gamma   90.00
#
_symmetry.space_group_name_H-M   'P 1'
#
loop_
_entity.id
_entity.type
_entity.pdbx_description
1 polymer ?
#
loop_
_entity_poly.entity_id
_entity_poly.type
_entity_poly.pdbx_seq_one_letter_code
_entity_poly.pdbx_strand_id
1 'polypeptide(L)'
;MAESNATQVILTDDGIKIINAQNTADNAASQAGNADSAALIAQSTANAAKSAADSNYNYANSEIAVQSNATAKAQSTADNAFSQAQAVGSQASAGISNNSTATAKAQSTADNAFSQATTAIDNGKVTSQAVTDLKDGSKLTIADLENGLATKVANSDYASYKVQTASQIAQKVGNGTFSAYQTTTADLIAQKVATSDFSAYQATTAKSIDSKVSSNDFNTYKTQTADLIDDKVSSSQYSSDKTQTASQIADRVSNSAFSTYQTQTASQIAQKVDNGTFSAYQTTTADLIAQKVATSDFSAYQATTAKEISSKVESSDFKTYQTQTADMIASKVSKKDANNVNLIPYSSHFTTPLTGWTLMDWGATDRKLLVTTHNFYQNGTGALLYLNTAQNGTAAAGSNRFPLSPNTTYTFQFKAFASSNVVGANVYLLTRTYGSTNDYDIVHGLFTNLVTSPSHIDQYTVTFTTGANDNEGYIRVDNIGSNNSASSGLFFTELKLELGGVATPYVYGGQDSMISQMSDDINLRVTKDGLIDQINIQAGNTLISSSGQLTLAADTIYFDTKKPVIIPSANITGTLNGKTIHDGNVINDVNNTAKFYPTTISSDGHIYTTGFNSADAMQTDLSTGALTTKYRAINTTSSNNQYEAYDTTLQADQIALFAGHTNGKDMSFTQSVTGGNQDGYVLISPLNGMTLHGDNQQITFNGTSADVTPKGIIITPYGNINPNGTQNIWYVGNGPTMKTASFGIDGSGANNIQFNRSLDIGNFNINTYHTITSSDNRPIHFNRANGSSVDIFAARVNYTSLVKSSLLSVKKDVKKADTAYWAQLVNSIDLATYQYKTDDNTSHLRLSSIVDDVNVTKQWQLPDVFISRDENGKLSGVDDSVLLNATLATVQEQQKQIDQLNGHNMELEARLNKLEAKLNG
;
A
#
# COMPACT_ATOMS: atom_id res chain seq x y z
N MET A 1 -6.67 71.34 -106.71
CA MET A 1 -5.37 71.86 -106.26
C MET A 1 -5.61 72.93 -105.21
N ALA A 2 -5.39 72.59 -103.94
CA ALA A 2 -5.09 73.50 -102.84
C ALA A 2 -4.79 72.61 -101.62
N GLU A 3 -3.50 72.32 -101.43
CA GLU A 3 -2.99 71.77 -100.17
C GLU A 3 -3.13 72.86 -99.09
N SER A 4 -3.67 72.51 -97.92
CA SER A 4 -3.51 73.32 -96.71
C SER A 4 -3.29 72.43 -95.49
N ASN A 5 -2.02 72.33 -95.11
CA ASN A 5 -1.44 72.23 -93.77
C ASN A 5 -2.16 71.37 -92.70
N ALA A 6 -1.47 70.30 -92.32
CA ALA A 6 -1.63 69.66 -91.01
C ALA A 6 -1.38 70.69 -89.90
N THR A 7 -2.37 70.87 -89.04
CA THR A 7 -2.26 71.67 -87.83
C THR A 7 -1.24 71.00 -86.90
N GLN A 8 -0.01 71.50 -86.92
CA GLN A 8 0.96 71.30 -85.85
C GLN A 8 0.30 71.80 -84.56
N VAL A 9 -0.04 70.87 -83.66
CA VAL A 9 -0.36 71.20 -82.28
C VAL A 9 0.94 71.72 -81.66
N ILE A 10 1.10 73.05 -81.71
CA ILE A 10 2.10 73.75 -80.92
C ILE A 10 1.67 73.56 -79.47
N LEU A 11 2.26 72.55 -78.81
CA LEU A 11 2.18 72.45 -77.36
C LEU A 11 2.84 73.73 -76.84
N THR A 12 2.04 74.62 -76.26
CA THR A 12 2.56 75.79 -75.54
C THR A 12 3.47 75.30 -74.42
N ASP A 13 4.42 76.12 -73.97
CA ASP A 13 5.31 75.80 -72.83
C ASP A 13 4.52 75.27 -71.62
N ASP A 14 3.29 75.74 -71.44
CA ASP A 14 2.39 75.30 -70.37
C ASP A 14 1.80 73.89 -70.62
N GLY A 15 1.53 73.50 -71.86
CA GLY A 15 1.10 72.14 -72.22
C GLY A 15 2.19 71.08 -72.00
N ILE A 16 3.45 71.40 -72.31
CA ILE A 16 4.60 70.52 -72.02
C ILE A 16 4.83 70.41 -70.50
N LYS A 17 4.68 71.52 -69.75
CA LYS A 17 4.75 71.48 -68.28
C LYS A 17 3.66 70.60 -67.66
N ILE A 18 2.43 70.63 -68.19
CA ILE A 18 1.33 69.79 -67.69
C ILE A 18 1.58 68.30 -67.96
N ILE A 19 2.04 67.93 -69.16
CA ILE A 19 2.38 66.53 -69.48
C ILE A 19 3.54 66.03 -68.60
N ASN A 20 4.57 66.86 -68.39
CA ASN A 20 5.67 66.51 -67.50
C ASN A 20 5.21 66.41 -66.04
N ALA A 21 4.29 67.27 -65.59
CA ALA A 21 3.70 67.18 -64.25
C ALA A 21 2.85 65.91 -64.09
N GLN A 22 2.05 65.53 -65.09
CA GLN A 22 1.25 64.30 -65.08
C GLN A 22 2.14 63.05 -65.09
N ASN A 23 3.18 63.00 -65.95
CA ASN A 23 4.15 61.90 -65.95
C ASN A 23 4.93 61.81 -64.64
N THR A 24 5.19 62.94 -63.97
CA THR A 24 5.80 62.97 -62.64
C THR A 24 4.83 62.45 -61.58
N ALA A 25 3.55 62.81 -61.67
CA ALA A 25 2.49 62.31 -60.77
C ALA A 25 2.22 60.81 -60.95
N ASP A 26 2.17 60.31 -62.19
CA ASP A 26 1.95 58.90 -62.49
C ASP A 26 3.15 58.04 -62.06
N ASN A 27 4.38 58.54 -62.24
CA ASN A 27 5.58 57.90 -61.67
C ASN A 27 5.57 57.93 -60.15
N ALA A 28 5.14 59.03 -59.53
CA ALA A 28 5.00 59.11 -58.07
C ALA A 28 3.94 58.14 -57.54
N ALA A 29 2.82 57.95 -58.24
CA ALA A 29 1.77 56.99 -57.90
C ALA A 29 2.25 55.53 -58.06
N SER A 30 3.00 55.23 -59.12
CA SER A 30 3.62 53.91 -59.33
C SER A 30 4.68 53.61 -58.26
N GLN A 31 5.52 54.60 -57.91
CA GLN A 31 6.48 54.50 -56.81
C GLN A 31 5.78 54.31 -55.46
N ALA A 32 4.64 54.99 -55.23
CA ALA A 32 3.83 54.80 -54.03
C ALA A 32 3.23 53.38 -53.95
N GLY A 33 2.72 52.82 -55.05
CA GLY A 33 2.24 51.44 -55.11
C GLY A 33 3.35 50.40 -54.89
N ASN A 34 4.57 50.67 -55.39
CA ASN A 34 5.74 49.86 -55.11
C ASN A 34 6.19 49.97 -53.65
N ALA A 35 6.09 51.16 -53.05
CA ALA A 35 6.39 51.39 -51.64
C ALA A 35 5.38 50.68 -50.73
N ASP A 36 4.09 50.70 -51.07
CA ASP A 36 3.04 49.94 -50.36
C ASP A 36 3.25 48.44 -50.49
N SER A 37 3.63 47.96 -51.68
CA SER A 37 3.98 46.54 -51.89
C SER A 37 5.21 46.14 -51.08
N ALA A 38 6.24 47.00 -51.03
CA ALA A 38 7.43 46.78 -50.21
C ALA A 38 7.11 46.81 -48.71
N ALA A 39 6.21 47.69 -48.25
CA ALA A 39 5.73 47.75 -46.88
C ALA A 39 4.93 46.50 -46.50
N LEU A 40 4.08 45.99 -47.40
CA LEU A 40 3.35 44.74 -47.22
C LEU A 40 4.29 43.52 -47.17
N ILE A 41 5.32 43.48 -48.02
CA ILE A 41 6.35 42.44 -47.99
C ILE A 41 7.17 42.52 -46.70
N ALA A 42 7.53 43.73 -46.23
CA ALA A 42 8.22 43.92 -44.97
C ALA A 42 7.36 43.48 -43.78
N GLN A 43 6.05 43.78 -43.79
CA GLN A 43 5.11 43.34 -42.76
C GLN A 43 4.92 41.81 -42.79
N SER A 44 4.80 41.21 -43.97
CA SER A 44 4.76 39.76 -44.17
C SER A 44 6.02 39.08 -43.63
N THR A 45 7.19 39.64 -43.93
CA THR A 45 8.49 39.13 -43.47
C THR A 45 8.63 39.29 -41.95
N ALA A 46 8.17 40.40 -41.37
CA ALA A 46 8.13 40.61 -39.93
C ALA A 46 7.19 39.62 -39.23
N ASN A 47 6.03 39.33 -39.84
CA ASN A 47 5.08 38.34 -39.34
C ASN A 47 5.68 36.92 -39.43
N ALA A 48 6.37 36.58 -40.51
CA ALA A 48 7.06 35.29 -40.65
C ALA A 48 8.20 35.14 -39.62
N ALA A 49 8.97 36.21 -39.38
CA ALA A 49 10.01 36.24 -38.35
C ALA A 49 9.42 36.11 -36.94
N LYS A 50 8.28 36.76 -36.66
CA LYS A 50 7.55 36.60 -35.40
C LYS A 50 7.05 35.17 -35.22
N SER A 51 6.44 34.57 -36.24
CA SER A 51 5.98 33.18 -36.20
C SER A 51 7.14 32.20 -35.99
N ALA A 52 8.29 32.43 -36.59
CA ALA A 52 9.50 31.64 -36.36
C ALA A 52 10.02 31.80 -34.91
N ALA A 53 9.97 33.00 -34.36
CA ALA A 53 10.34 33.27 -32.97
C ALA A 53 9.36 32.61 -31.97
N ASP A 54 8.05 32.70 -32.22
CA ASP A 54 7.01 32.04 -31.41
C ASP A 54 7.17 30.51 -31.47
N SER A 55 7.51 29.96 -32.65
CA SER A 55 7.79 28.53 -32.82
C SER A 55 9.03 28.08 -32.03
N ASN A 56 10.13 28.85 -32.10
CA ASN A 56 11.32 28.58 -31.31
C ASN A 56 11.07 28.71 -29.80
N TYR A 57 10.24 29.66 -29.38
CA TYR A 57 9.83 29.82 -27.98
C TYR A 57 8.99 28.62 -27.50
N ASN A 58 8.04 28.16 -28.31
CA ASN A 58 7.25 26.97 -28.02
C ASN A 58 8.12 25.70 -27.97
N TYR A 59 9.09 25.56 -28.89
CA TYR A 59 10.05 24.47 -28.86
C TYR A 59 10.92 24.51 -27.59
N ALA A 60 11.45 25.68 -27.22
CA ALA A 60 12.21 25.85 -25.98
C ALA A 60 11.37 25.51 -24.73
N ASN A 61 10.10 25.93 -24.67
CA ASN A 61 9.20 25.56 -23.58
C ASN A 61 8.91 24.05 -23.55
N SER A 62 8.81 23.40 -24.72
CA SER A 62 8.63 21.96 -24.79
C SER A 62 9.88 21.20 -24.28
N GLU A 63 11.09 21.68 -24.62
CA GLU A 63 12.34 21.12 -24.12
C GLU A 63 12.50 21.33 -22.61
N ILE A 64 12.09 22.48 -22.08
CA ILE A 64 12.04 22.75 -20.63
C ILE A 64 11.07 21.79 -19.93
N ALA A 65 9.90 21.52 -20.52
CA ALA A 65 8.94 20.56 -19.97
C ALA A 65 9.51 19.11 -19.98
N VAL A 66 10.22 18.72 -21.04
CA VAL A 66 10.92 17.44 -21.12
C VAL A 66 12.00 17.34 -20.04
N GLN A 67 12.79 18.39 -19.84
CA GLN A 67 13.84 18.44 -18.80
C GLN A 67 13.25 18.45 -17.39
N SER A 68 12.11 19.12 -17.18
CA SER A 68 11.35 19.07 -15.93
C SER A 68 10.86 17.65 -15.63
N ASN A 69 10.32 16.94 -16.62
CA ASN A 69 9.91 15.55 -16.48
C ASN A 69 11.10 14.61 -16.21
N ALA A 70 12.23 14.83 -16.88
CA ALA A 70 13.46 14.09 -16.61
C ALA A 70 13.97 14.32 -15.17
N THR A 71 13.88 15.56 -14.68
CA THR A 71 14.23 15.93 -13.30
C THR A 71 13.30 15.28 -12.28
N ALA A 72 11.98 15.30 -12.52
CA ALA A 72 11.00 14.62 -11.67
C ALA A 72 11.23 13.09 -11.63
N LYS A 73 11.59 12.47 -12.76
CA LYS A 73 11.92 11.05 -12.84
C LYS A 73 13.23 10.71 -12.11
N ALA A 74 14.24 11.58 -12.19
CA ALA A 74 15.46 11.46 -11.42
C ALA A 74 15.20 11.58 -9.91
N GLN A 75 14.36 12.54 -9.49
CA GLN A 75 13.94 12.70 -8.10
C GLN A 75 13.21 11.46 -7.59
N SER A 76 12.23 10.94 -8.33
CA SER A 76 11.52 9.71 -7.97
C SER A 76 12.44 8.49 -7.86
N THR A 77 13.45 8.40 -8.72
CA THR A 77 14.47 7.33 -8.65
C THR A 77 15.35 7.48 -7.39
N ALA A 78 15.73 8.71 -7.05
CA ALA A 78 16.48 9.00 -5.82
C ALA A 78 15.65 8.71 -4.56
N ASP A 79 14.36 9.08 -4.55
CA ASP A 79 13.45 8.81 -3.42
C ASP A 79 13.24 7.30 -3.23
N ASN A 80 13.16 6.55 -4.32
CA ASN A 80 13.07 5.08 -4.27
C ASN A 80 14.37 4.46 -3.71
N ALA A 81 15.53 4.92 -4.19
CA ALA A 81 16.82 4.47 -3.68
C ALA A 81 16.99 4.81 -2.18
N PHE A 82 16.54 6.00 -1.75
CA PHE A 82 16.55 6.39 -0.34
C PHE A 82 15.61 5.54 0.51
N SER A 83 14.42 5.22 0.00
CA SER A 83 13.46 4.32 0.66
C SER A 83 14.02 2.90 0.81
N GLN A 84 14.70 2.37 -0.21
CA GLN A 84 15.40 1.09 -0.13
C GLN A 84 16.56 1.11 0.86
N ALA A 85 17.33 2.21 0.92
CA ALA A 85 18.38 2.38 1.92
C ALA A 85 17.81 2.40 3.36
N GLN A 86 16.66 3.04 3.59
CA GLN A 86 15.96 2.99 4.88
C GLN A 86 15.46 1.58 5.23
N ALA A 87 14.96 0.83 4.24
CA ALA A 87 14.55 -0.56 4.44
C ALA A 87 15.73 -1.45 4.85
N VAL A 88 16.89 -1.30 4.18
CA VAL A 88 18.13 -2.00 4.55
C VAL A 88 18.62 -1.58 5.94
N GLY A 89 18.55 -0.29 6.28
CA GLY A 89 18.86 0.20 7.63
C GLY A 89 17.94 -0.39 8.71
N SER A 90 16.65 -0.54 8.41
CA SER A 90 15.67 -1.18 9.29
C SER A 90 15.95 -2.68 9.47
N GLN A 91 16.32 -3.39 8.40
CA GLN A 91 16.75 -4.79 8.46
C GLN A 91 18.03 -4.97 9.27
N ALA A 92 19.03 -4.10 9.08
CA ALA A 92 20.24 -4.11 9.88
C ALA A 92 19.94 -3.86 11.37
N SER A 93 19.05 -2.91 11.67
CA SER A 93 18.62 -2.61 13.05
C SER A 93 17.88 -3.80 13.68
N ALA A 94 17.03 -4.49 12.92
CA ALA A 94 16.38 -5.72 13.36
C ALA A 94 17.39 -6.85 13.62
N GLY A 95 18.40 -7.01 12.76
CA GLY A 95 19.52 -7.94 12.96
C GLY A 95 20.32 -7.65 14.23
N ILE A 96 20.61 -6.38 14.51
CA ILE A 96 21.27 -5.93 15.74
C ILE A 96 20.40 -6.22 16.96
N SER A 97 19.09 -5.95 16.89
CA SER A 97 18.15 -6.25 17.98
C SER A 97 18.05 -7.76 18.28
N ASN A 98 18.06 -8.60 17.24
CA ASN A 98 18.08 -10.05 17.38
C ASN A 98 19.38 -10.53 18.04
N ASN A 99 20.54 -10.01 17.64
CA ASN A 99 21.82 -10.32 18.29
C ASN A 99 21.88 -9.82 19.74
N SER A 100 21.32 -8.64 20.02
CA SER A 100 21.20 -8.11 21.39
C SER A 100 20.32 -9.03 22.26
N THR A 101 19.20 -9.50 21.71
CA THR A 101 18.30 -10.45 22.39
C THR A 101 19.00 -11.81 22.63
N ALA A 102 19.76 -12.30 21.66
CA ALA A 102 20.56 -13.51 21.81
C ALA A 102 21.63 -13.35 22.91
N THR A 103 22.28 -12.19 22.97
CA THR A 103 23.28 -11.85 24.01
C THR A 103 22.63 -11.76 25.40
N ALA A 104 21.46 -11.12 25.52
CA ALA A 104 20.71 -11.05 26.76
C ALA A 104 20.26 -12.44 27.25
N LYS A 105 19.85 -13.32 26.33
CA LYS A 105 19.51 -14.71 26.65
C LYS A 105 20.72 -15.54 27.10
N ALA A 106 21.88 -15.33 26.47
CA ALA A 106 23.14 -15.93 26.89
C ALA A 106 23.55 -15.45 28.30
N GLN A 107 23.41 -14.15 28.58
CA GLN A 107 23.66 -13.58 29.91
C GLN A 107 22.71 -14.15 30.96
N SER A 108 21.40 -14.20 30.69
CA SER A 108 20.43 -14.80 31.61
C SER A 108 20.72 -16.28 31.90
N THR A 109 21.20 -17.02 30.90
CA THR A 109 21.63 -18.42 31.08
C THR A 109 22.87 -18.52 31.97
N ALA A 110 23.84 -17.61 31.80
CA ALA A 110 25.02 -17.52 32.64
C ALA A 110 24.68 -17.11 34.07
N ASP A 111 23.78 -16.13 34.26
CA ASP A 111 23.30 -15.67 35.57
C ASP A 111 22.54 -16.79 36.30
N ASN A 112 21.72 -17.56 35.57
CA ASN A 112 21.04 -18.73 36.14
C ASN A 112 22.05 -19.79 36.60
N ALA A 113 23.05 -20.10 35.78
CA ALA A 113 24.13 -21.03 36.16
C ALA A 113 24.92 -20.54 37.38
N PHE A 114 25.20 -19.24 37.48
CA PHE A 114 25.85 -18.63 38.63
C PHE A 114 24.98 -18.67 39.90
N SER A 115 23.68 -18.42 39.77
CA SER A 115 22.71 -18.54 40.87
C SER A 115 22.60 -19.97 41.38
N GLN A 116 22.59 -20.97 40.49
CA GLN A 116 22.59 -22.38 40.85
C GLN A 116 23.90 -22.77 41.57
N ALA A 117 25.05 -22.31 41.08
CA ALA A 117 26.33 -22.54 41.73
C ALA A 117 26.40 -21.90 43.13
N THR A 118 25.86 -20.69 43.28
CA THR A 118 25.76 -20.00 44.58
C THR A 118 24.87 -20.78 45.55
N THR A 119 23.71 -21.24 45.08
CA THR A 119 22.78 -22.08 45.88
C THR A 119 23.47 -23.38 46.32
N ALA A 120 24.26 -24.01 45.45
CA ALA A 120 25.01 -25.23 45.79
C ALA A 120 26.09 -24.96 46.85
N ILE A 121 26.79 -23.82 46.77
CA ILE A 121 27.79 -23.39 47.76
C ILE A 121 27.11 -23.09 49.10
N ASP A 122 25.98 -22.40 49.11
CA ASP A 122 25.26 -22.06 50.34
C ASP A 122 24.64 -23.30 51.00
N ASN A 123 24.10 -24.24 50.22
CA ASN A 123 23.69 -25.55 50.73
C ASN A 123 24.87 -26.32 51.33
N GLY A 124 26.05 -26.25 50.71
CA GLY A 124 27.29 -26.82 51.25
C GLY A 124 27.72 -26.18 52.57
N LYS A 125 27.59 -24.85 52.69
CA LYS A 125 27.84 -24.10 53.94
C LYS A 125 26.83 -24.43 55.02
N VAL A 126 25.53 -24.51 54.71
CA VAL A 126 24.47 -24.92 55.65
C VAL A 126 24.70 -26.35 56.13
N THR A 127 25.10 -27.26 55.24
CA THR A 127 25.44 -28.64 55.62
C THR A 127 26.68 -28.68 56.51
N SER A 128 27.70 -27.87 56.21
CA SER A 128 28.91 -27.77 57.03
C SER A 128 28.63 -27.09 58.39
N GLN A 129 27.73 -26.11 58.44
CA GLN A 129 27.28 -25.46 59.66
C GLN A 129 26.43 -26.43 60.49
N ALA A 130 25.53 -27.22 59.88
CA ALA A 130 24.78 -28.27 60.56
C ALA A 130 25.69 -29.37 61.15
N VAL A 131 26.79 -29.72 60.46
CA VAL A 131 27.81 -30.64 60.98
C VAL A 131 28.61 -30.00 62.13
N THR A 132 28.85 -28.69 62.08
CA THR A 132 29.53 -27.95 63.17
C THR A 132 28.59 -27.73 64.37
N ASP A 133 27.31 -27.49 64.13
CA ASP A 133 26.26 -27.37 65.14
C ASP A 133 25.93 -28.73 65.77
N LEU A 134 26.06 -29.84 65.03
CA LEU A 134 26.06 -31.21 65.58
C LEU A 134 27.31 -31.52 66.41
N LYS A 135 28.43 -30.87 66.10
CA LYS A 135 29.69 -30.97 66.86
C LYS A 135 29.65 -30.15 68.16
N ASP A 136 28.89 -29.05 68.18
CA ASP A 136 28.80 -28.10 69.31
C ASP A 136 27.46 -28.17 70.10
N GLY A 137 26.47 -28.95 69.62
CA GLY A 137 25.06 -28.89 70.02
C GLY A 137 24.49 -30.02 70.90
N SER A 138 25.31 -30.73 71.68
CA SER A 138 24.80 -31.43 72.88
C SER A 138 25.06 -30.58 74.13
N LYS A 139 24.27 -29.52 74.28
CA LYS A 139 24.10 -28.77 75.54
C LYS A 139 22.76 -29.12 76.19
N LEU A 140 22.65 -30.36 76.66
CA LEU A 140 21.81 -30.71 77.81
C LEU A 140 22.72 -31.39 78.83
N THR A 141 22.67 -30.85 80.04
CA THR A 141 23.72 -30.85 81.06
C THR A 141 23.83 -32.18 81.80
N ILE A 142 24.97 -32.85 81.63
CA ILE A 142 25.47 -33.91 82.55
C ILE A 142 25.51 -33.40 84.01
N ALA A 143 25.56 -32.08 84.22
CA ALA A 143 25.50 -31.44 85.54
C ALA A 143 24.18 -31.69 86.31
N ASP A 144 23.06 -31.98 85.63
CA ASP A 144 21.78 -32.28 86.32
C ASP A 144 21.66 -33.77 86.71
N LEU A 145 22.52 -34.64 86.16
CA LEU A 145 22.63 -36.06 86.54
C LEU A 145 23.75 -36.31 87.57
N GLU A 146 24.78 -35.45 87.64
CA GLU A 146 25.89 -35.57 88.58
C GLU A 146 25.50 -35.29 90.05
N ASN A 147 24.46 -34.48 90.30
CA ASN A 147 24.10 -34.12 91.67
C ASN A 147 23.23 -35.18 92.39
N GLY A 148 22.63 -36.12 91.66
CA GLY A 148 21.81 -37.20 92.22
C GLY A 148 22.59 -38.48 92.58
N LEU A 149 23.74 -38.72 91.94
CA LEU A 149 24.45 -40.00 92.03
C LEU A 149 25.71 -39.96 92.92
N ALA A 150 26.16 -38.78 93.34
CA ALA A 150 27.32 -38.59 94.22
C ALA A 150 27.13 -39.12 95.65
N THR A 151 25.92 -39.55 96.05
CA THR A 151 25.63 -39.93 97.44
C THR A 151 25.63 -41.44 97.72
N LYS A 152 25.86 -42.33 96.74
CA LYS A 152 25.55 -43.76 96.99
C LYS A 152 26.65 -44.81 96.97
N VAL A 153 27.87 -44.62 96.44
CA VAL A 153 28.86 -45.70 96.56
C VAL A 153 30.30 -45.19 96.62
N ALA A 154 30.78 -44.98 97.85
CA ALA A 154 32.20 -44.92 98.18
C ALA A 154 32.73 -46.35 98.40
N ASN A 155 33.76 -46.77 97.66
CA ASN A 155 34.62 -47.89 98.06
C ASN A 155 36.04 -47.70 97.48
N SER A 156 37.04 -47.87 98.34
CA SER A 156 38.48 -47.62 98.15
C SER A 156 39.16 -48.48 97.09
N ASP A 157 38.51 -49.53 96.57
CA ASP A 157 39.08 -50.42 95.55
C ASP A 157 39.08 -49.80 94.13
N TYR A 158 38.23 -48.81 93.88
CA TYR A 158 38.17 -48.10 92.60
C TYR A 158 39.35 -47.13 92.40
N ALA A 159 39.92 -46.61 93.49
CA ALA A 159 41.04 -45.67 93.43
C ALA A 159 42.35 -46.33 92.95
N SER A 160 42.60 -47.58 93.34
CA SER A 160 43.78 -48.35 92.92
C SER A 160 43.69 -48.80 91.45
N TYR A 161 42.50 -49.26 91.03
CA TYR A 161 42.24 -49.62 89.62
C TYR A 161 42.32 -48.40 88.69
N LYS A 162 41.84 -47.22 89.13
CA LYS A 162 41.94 -45.97 88.35
C LYS A 162 43.40 -45.54 88.14
N VAL A 163 44.28 -45.71 89.13
CA VAL A 163 45.71 -45.34 89.02
C VAL A 163 46.48 -46.33 88.13
N GLN A 164 46.22 -47.64 88.22
CA GLN A 164 46.87 -48.62 87.34
C GLN A 164 46.35 -48.57 85.89
N THR A 165 45.05 -48.38 85.68
CA THR A 165 44.48 -48.23 84.34
C THR A 165 44.86 -46.88 83.69
N ALA A 166 44.95 -45.79 84.46
CA ALA A 166 45.47 -44.52 83.96
C ALA A 166 46.96 -44.60 83.57
N SER A 167 47.78 -45.33 84.32
CA SER A 167 49.20 -45.54 83.99
C SER A 167 49.41 -46.43 82.76
N GLN A 168 48.51 -47.38 82.49
CA GLN A 168 48.57 -48.26 81.30
C GLN A 168 47.97 -47.59 80.03
N ILE A 169 46.96 -46.73 80.19
CA ILE A 169 46.41 -45.92 79.10
C ILE A 169 47.42 -44.82 78.68
N ALA A 170 48.11 -44.18 79.64
CA ALA A 170 49.16 -43.20 79.36
C ALA A 170 50.40 -43.79 78.64
N GLN A 171 50.65 -45.10 78.78
CA GLN A 171 51.72 -45.80 78.03
C GLN A 171 51.29 -46.24 76.61
N LYS A 172 49.99 -46.43 76.34
CA LYS A 172 49.50 -46.89 75.03
C LYS A 172 49.07 -45.76 74.08
N VAL A 173 48.85 -44.55 74.58
CA VAL A 173 48.56 -43.37 73.74
C VAL A 173 49.36 -42.18 74.26
N GLY A 174 50.64 -42.12 73.89
CA GLY A 174 51.46 -40.93 74.13
C GLY A 174 50.92 -39.76 73.30
N ASN A 175 50.41 -38.72 73.96
CA ASN A 175 49.91 -37.50 73.30
C ASN A 175 51.03 -36.83 72.46
N GLY A 176 52.30 -37.03 72.84
CA GLY A 176 53.44 -36.62 72.02
C GLY A 176 53.52 -37.35 70.67
N THR A 177 53.18 -38.64 70.60
CA THR A 177 53.23 -39.44 69.36
C THR A 177 52.04 -39.19 68.46
N PHE A 178 50.84 -38.94 69.01
CA PHE A 178 49.65 -38.60 68.21
C PHE A 178 49.60 -37.13 67.81
N SER A 179 50.03 -36.19 68.66
CA SER A 179 50.26 -34.81 68.23
C SER A 179 51.43 -34.74 67.25
N ALA A 180 52.52 -35.50 67.43
CA ALA A 180 53.54 -35.62 66.40
C ALA A 180 52.99 -36.29 65.13
N TYR A 181 52.06 -37.24 65.20
CA TYR A 181 51.41 -37.83 64.03
C TYR A 181 50.43 -36.86 63.36
N GLN A 182 49.69 -36.04 64.11
CA GLN A 182 48.82 -34.99 63.57
C GLN A 182 49.63 -33.85 62.97
N THR A 183 50.71 -33.41 63.61
CA THR A 183 51.65 -32.42 63.07
C THR A 183 52.39 -33.01 61.88
N THR A 184 52.89 -34.25 61.93
CA THR A 184 53.52 -34.92 60.79
C THR A 184 52.53 -35.18 59.66
N THR A 185 51.26 -35.46 59.95
CA THR A 185 50.20 -35.67 58.94
C THR A 185 49.69 -34.34 58.38
N ALA A 186 49.55 -33.30 59.18
CA ALA A 186 49.25 -31.94 58.74
C ALA A 186 50.43 -31.35 57.96
N ASP A 187 51.66 -31.65 58.35
CA ASP A 187 52.89 -31.28 57.63
C ASP A 187 53.07 -32.14 56.38
N LEU A 188 52.70 -33.42 56.36
CA LEU A 188 52.67 -34.27 55.15
C LEU A 188 51.54 -33.86 54.21
N ILE A 189 50.40 -33.40 54.73
CA ILE A 189 49.30 -32.82 53.96
C ILE A 189 49.72 -31.45 53.44
N ALA A 190 50.35 -30.59 54.25
CA ALA A 190 50.89 -29.32 53.79
C ALA A 190 52.04 -29.51 52.80
N GLN A 191 52.88 -30.53 52.98
CA GLN A 191 53.94 -30.91 52.05
C GLN A 191 53.39 -31.62 50.80
N LYS A 192 52.19 -32.25 50.86
CA LYS A 192 51.48 -32.80 49.67
C LYS A 192 50.67 -31.76 48.90
N VAL A 193 50.02 -30.85 49.61
CA VAL A 193 49.15 -29.79 49.06
C VAL A 193 49.99 -28.58 48.62
N ALA A 194 51.08 -28.27 49.33
CA ALA A 194 52.19 -27.45 48.87
C ALA A 194 53.39 -28.32 48.47
N THR A 195 53.14 -29.43 47.76
CA THR A 195 54.23 -30.07 47.03
C THR A 195 54.80 -29.02 46.08
N SER A 196 56.13 -29.01 45.90
CA SER A 196 56.72 -28.40 44.71
C SER A 196 55.98 -28.85 43.46
N ASP A 197 55.42 -30.06 43.44
CA ASP A 197 54.66 -30.65 42.33
C ASP A 197 53.28 -30.01 42.10
N PHE A 198 52.49 -29.69 43.13
CA PHE A 198 51.20 -29.00 42.95
C PHE A 198 51.39 -27.51 42.64
N SER A 199 52.36 -26.86 43.31
CA SER A 199 52.76 -25.48 42.96
C SER A 199 53.42 -25.44 41.58
N ALA A 200 54.18 -26.46 41.20
CA ALA A 200 54.69 -26.64 39.84
C ALA A 200 53.58 -27.01 38.88
N TYR A 201 52.52 -27.73 39.27
CA TYR A 201 51.39 -28.02 38.39
C TYR A 201 50.55 -26.78 38.13
N GLN A 202 50.30 -25.94 39.15
CA GLN A 202 49.73 -24.60 38.97
C GLN A 202 50.64 -23.72 38.12
N ALA A 203 51.94 -23.69 38.40
CA ALA A 203 52.90 -22.93 37.60
C ALA A 203 53.10 -23.50 36.18
N THR A 204 52.93 -24.81 35.98
CA THR A 204 53.00 -25.51 34.67
C THR A 204 51.72 -25.33 33.91
N THR A 205 50.57 -25.26 34.59
CA THR A 205 49.27 -24.96 33.98
C THR A 205 49.21 -23.49 33.62
N ALA A 206 49.62 -22.58 34.52
CA ALA A 206 49.81 -21.17 34.21
C ALA A 206 50.84 -20.98 33.08
N LYS A 207 51.99 -21.66 33.11
CA LYS A 207 52.95 -21.69 31.99
C LYS A 207 52.42 -22.37 30.74
N SER A 208 51.53 -23.35 30.80
CA SER A 208 50.95 -24.01 29.61
C SER A 208 49.84 -23.16 29.00
N ILE A 209 49.13 -22.39 29.83
CA ILE A 209 48.20 -21.35 29.38
C ILE A 209 49.03 -20.22 28.77
N ASP A 210 50.02 -19.67 29.48
CA ASP A 210 50.94 -18.66 28.94
C ASP A 210 51.70 -19.18 27.73
N SER A 211 52.10 -20.45 27.66
CA SER A 211 52.78 -21.01 26.49
C SER A 211 51.82 -21.38 25.37
N LYS A 212 50.50 -21.41 25.58
CA LYS A 212 49.48 -21.56 24.52
C LYS A 212 49.00 -20.21 24.01
N VAL A 213 48.91 -19.22 24.89
CA VAL A 213 48.56 -17.82 24.54
C VAL A 213 49.80 -17.07 24.03
N SER A 214 50.99 -17.49 24.45
CA SER A 214 52.28 -17.05 23.93
C SER A 214 52.94 -18.13 23.06
N SER A 215 52.22 -19.22 22.70
CA SER A 215 52.81 -20.23 21.81
C SER A 215 53.20 -19.54 20.52
N ASN A 216 54.34 -19.96 19.96
CA ASN A 216 54.69 -19.54 18.62
C ASN A 216 53.53 -19.83 17.68
N ASP A 217 52.75 -20.90 17.83
CA ASP A 217 51.61 -21.19 16.96
C ASP A 217 50.45 -20.19 17.11
N PHE A 218 50.09 -19.78 18.33
CA PHE A 218 49.00 -18.82 18.56
C PHE A 218 49.44 -17.40 18.22
N ASN A 219 50.66 -17.00 18.60
CA ASN A 219 51.24 -15.75 18.14
C ASN A 219 51.45 -15.75 16.63
N THR A 220 51.83 -16.89 16.03
CA THR A 220 51.89 -17.07 14.57
C THR A 220 50.50 -17.00 13.98
N TYR A 221 49.45 -17.53 14.60
CA TYR A 221 48.08 -17.41 14.09
C TYR A 221 47.59 -15.96 14.18
N LYS A 222 47.88 -15.27 15.29
CA LYS A 222 47.58 -13.85 15.50
C LYS A 222 48.33 -12.97 14.51
N THR A 223 49.63 -13.21 14.33
CA THR A 223 50.50 -12.54 13.37
C THR A 223 50.11 -12.90 11.95
N GLN A 224 49.87 -14.16 11.58
CA GLN A 224 49.36 -14.57 10.27
C GLN A 224 47.99 -13.98 9.99
N THR A 225 47.11 -13.81 10.97
CA THR A 225 45.82 -13.15 10.76
C THR A 225 46.02 -11.65 10.53
N ALA A 226 46.86 -11.01 11.34
CA ALA A 226 47.22 -9.60 11.15
C ALA A 226 47.96 -9.36 9.83
N ASP A 227 48.87 -10.25 9.45
CA ASP A 227 49.63 -10.28 8.22
C ASP A 227 48.77 -10.70 7.05
N LEU A 228 47.74 -11.54 7.17
CA LEU A 228 46.81 -11.84 6.08
C LEU A 228 45.90 -10.65 5.82
N ILE A 229 45.52 -9.92 6.88
CA ILE A 229 44.81 -8.66 6.76
C ILE A 229 45.74 -7.63 6.12
N ASP A 230 46.94 -7.43 6.65
CA ASP A 230 47.91 -6.48 6.11
C ASP A 230 48.35 -6.87 4.70
N ASP A 231 48.61 -8.14 4.39
CA ASP A 231 48.89 -8.62 3.04
C ASP A 231 47.65 -8.46 2.14
N LYS A 232 46.41 -8.57 2.64
CA LYS A 232 45.24 -8.20 1.82
C LYS A 232 45.15 -6.71 1.55
N VAL A 233 45.42 -5.84 2.52
CA VAL A 233 45.23 -4.38 2.41
C VAL A 233 46.49 -3.66 1.87
N SER A 234 47.64 -4.29 2.01
CA SER A 234 48.97 -3.81 1.63
C SER A 234 49.54 -4.65 0.48
N SER A 235 48.85 -5.72 0.04
CA SER A 235 49.27 -6.49 -1.14
C SER A 235 49.54 -5.54 -2.28
N SER A 236 50.59 -5.86 -3.03
CA SER A 236 50.83 -5.25 -4.32
C SER A 236 49.58 -5.33 -5.20
N GLN A 237 48.75 -6.36 -5.09
CA GLN A 237 47.48 -6.47 -5.81
C GLN A 237 46.45 -5.43 -5.34
N TYR A 238 46.17 -5.27 -4.05
CA TYR A 238 45.22 -4.25 -3.59
C TYR A 238 45.75 -2.82 -3.79
N SER A 239 47.03 -2.59 -3.53
CA SER A 239 47.69 -1.32 -3.83
C SER A 239 47.74 -1.06 -5.34
N SER A 240 47.97 -2.09 -6.16
CA SER A 240 47.87 -2.02 -7.63
C SER A 240 46.45 -1.80 -8.06
N ASP A 241 45.44 -2.42 -7.47
CA ASP A 241 44.03 -2.22 -7.83
C ASP A 241 43.59 -0.81 -7.45
N LYS A 242 44.03 -0.29 -6.29
CA LYS A 242 43.82 1.10 -5.88
C LYS A 242 44.55 2.08 -6.81
N THR A 243 45.80 1.81 -7.15
CA THR A 243 46.61 2.63 -8.06
C THR A 243 46.13 2.53 -9.50
N GLN A 244 45.68 1.36 -9.95
CA GLN A 244 45.13 1.07 -11.26
C GLN A 244 43.73 1.63 -11.37
N THR A 245 42.91 1.61 -10.33
CA THR A 245 41.62 2.32 -10.31
C THR A 245 41.87 3.83 -10.36
N ALA A 246 42.77 4.37 -9.54
CA ALA A 246 43.15 5.77 -9.59
C ALA A 246 43.78 6.17 -10.95
N SER A 247 44.60 5.29 -11.53
CA SER A 247 45.23 5.46 -12.84
C SER A 247 44.28 5.21 -13.99
N GLN A 248 43.23 4.40 -13.84
CA GLN A 248 42.16 4.21 -14.83
C GLN A 248 41.19 5.38 -14.79
N ILE A 249 40.98 5.98 -13.62
CA ILE A 249 40.25 7.25 -13.50
C ILE A 249 41.10 8.37 -14.10
N ALA A 250 42.37 8.50 -13.70
CA ALA A 250 43.29 9.48 -14.25
C ALA A 250 43.51 9.27 -15.74
N ASP A 251 43.65 8.03 -16.21
CA ASP A 251 43.66 7.70 -17.64
C ASP A 251 42.31 8.05 -18.22
N ARG A 252 41.14 7.59 -17.77
CA ARG A 252 39.87 7.98 -18.41
C ARG A 252 39.66 9.49 -18.48
N VAL A 253 40.19 10.26 -17.53
CA VAL A 253 40.10 11.73 -17.48
C VAL A 253 41.23 12.42 -18.27
N SER A 254 42.41 11.80 -18.42
CA SER A 254 43.58 12.34 -19.15
C SER A 254 43.80 11.68 -20.51
N ASN A 255 43.02 10.63 -20.79
CA ASN A 255 43.06 9.72 -21.93
C ASN A 255 42.96 10.60 -23.15
N SER A 256 43.85 10.35 -24.10
CA SER A 256 43.86 11.07 -25.36
C SER A 256 42.47 11.10 -25.98
N ALA A 257 41.61 10.09 -25.86
CA ALA A 257 40.22 10.10 -26.30
C ALA A 257 39.30 11.04 -25.50
N PHE A 258 39.45 11.21 -24.17
CA PHE A 258 38.66 12.18 -23.40
C PHE A 258 39.21 13.59 -23.55
N SER A 259 40.52 13.78 -23.52
CA SER A 259 41.19 15.04 -23.88
C SER A 259 40.92 15.42 -25.35
N THR A 260 40.85 14.44 -26.26
CA THR A 260 40.42 14.61 -27.66
C THR A 260 38.93 14.88 -27.71
N TYR A 261 38.08 14.27 -26.87
CA TYR A 261 36.67 14.65 -26.80
C TYR A 261 36.50 16.07 -26.29
N GLN A 262 37.29 16.49 -25.31
CA GLN A 262 37.26 17.85 -24.75
C GLN A 262 37.81 18.85 -25.78
N THR A 263 38.88 18.51 -26.49
CA THR A 263 39.47 19.30 -27.59
C THR A 263 38.57 19.29 -28.82
N GLN A 264 37.92 18.17 -29.17
CA GLN A 264 36.94 18.05 -30.26
C GLN A 264 35.66 18.76 -29.89
N THR A 265 35.22 18.75 -28.64
CA THR A 265 34.05 19.51 -28.19
C THR A 265 34.38 20.99 -28.19
N ALA A 266 35.55 21.40 -27.67
CA ALA A 266 36.02 22.79 -27.75
C ALA A 266 36.27 23.23 -29.19
N SER A 267 36.75 22.34 -30.07
CA SER A 267 36.99 22.59 -31.50
C SER A 267 35.70 22.47 -32.34
N GLN A 268 34.69 21.72 -31.90
CA GLN A 268 33.34 21.67 -32.50
C GLN A 268 32.53 22.88 -32.05
N ILE A 269 32.68 23.34 -30.80
CA ILE A 269 32.17 24.62 -30.33
C ILE A 269 32.88 25.73 -31.08
N ALA A 270 34.22 25.72 -31.16
CA ALA A 270 34.96 26.66 -31.97
C ALA A 270 34.60 26.55 -33.45
N GLN A 271 34.38 25.39 -34.07
CA GLN A 271 33.89 25.26 -35.46
C GLN A 271 32.43 25.72 -35.63
N LYS A 272 31.56 25.52 -34.62
CA LYS A 272 30.19 26.06 -34.62
C LYS A 272 30.16 27.57 -34.36
N VAL A 273 31.22 28.15 -33.79
CA VAL A 273 31.34 29.56 -33.40
C VAL A 273 32.43 30.30 -34.23
N ASP A 274 33.19 29.61 -35.07
CA ASP A 274 34.25 30.17 -35.91
C ASP A 274 33.61 30.86 -37.10
N ASN A 275 33.52 32.17 -36.96
CA ASN A 275 32.98 33.10 -37.93
C ASN A 275 33.65 32.95 -39.31
N GLY A 276 34.88 32.41 -39.38
CA GLY A 276 35.61 32.19 -40.63
C GLY A 276 34.99 31.16 -41.58
N THR A 277 34.51 30.01 -41.07
CA THR A 277 33.92 28.96 -41.91
C THR A 277 32.49 29.30 -42.33
N PHE A 278 31.74 29.99 -41.47
CA PHE A 278 30.41 30.52 -41.83
C PHE A 278 30.52 31.66 -42.85
N SER A 279 31.51 32.57 -42.73
CA SER A 279 31.77 33.59 -43.76
C SER A 279 32.26 32.98 -45.09
N ALA A 280 33.09 31.93 -45.05
CA ALA A 280 33.47 31.20 -46.25
C ALA A 280 32.27 30.45 -46.87
N TYR A 281 31.42 29.82 -46.06
CA TYR A 281 30.18 29.17 -46.52
C TYR A 281 29.17 30.19 -47.06
N GLN A 282 29.03 31.37 -46.45
CA GLN A 282 28.24 32.48 -47.01
C GLN A 282 28.79 32.94 -48.36
N THR A 283 30.11 33.06 -48.50
CA THR A 283 30.75 33.47 -49.75
C THR A 283 30.59 32.39 -50.83
N THR A 284 30.89 31.13 -50.53
CA THR A 284 30.71 30.00 -51.46
C THR A 284 29.23 29.74 -51.79
N THR A 285 28.32 29.93 -50.84
CA THR A 285 26.87 29.83 -51.08
C THR A 285 26.38 31.01 -51.92
N ALA A 286 26.88 32.22 -51.70
CA ALA A 286 26.59 33.38 -52.55
C ALA A 286 27.12 33.17 -53.98
N ASP A 287 28.33 32.61 -54.13
CA ASP A 287 28.92 32.29 -55.43
C ASP A 287 28.19 31.14 -56.14
N LEU A 288 27.76 30.10 -55.41
CA LEU A 288 26.94 29.00 -55.94
C LEU A 288 25.53 29.45 -56.29
N ILE A 289 24.93 30.36 -55.52
CA ILE A 289 23.66 31.02 -55.85
C ILE A 289 23.87 31.84 -57.13
N ALA A 290 24.91 32.66 -57.22
CA ALA A 290 25.21 33.43 -58.43
C ALA A 290 25.44 32.53 -59.66
N GLN A 291 26.13 31.40 -59.49
CA GLN A 291 26.39 30.43 -60.55
C GLN A 291 25.12 29.66 -60.96
N LYS A 292 24.24 29.26 -60.02
CA LYS A 292 22.95 28.61 -60.33
C LYS A 292 21.92 29.57 -60.93
N VAL A 293 21.92 30.84 -60.51
CA VAL A 293 21.05 31.88 -61.07
C VAL A 293 21.48 32.26 -62.49
N ALA A 294 22.75 32.09 -62.84
CA ALA A 294 23.31 32.41 -64.16
C ALA A 294 23.37 31.23 -65.16
N THR A 295 22.96 30.01 -64.78
CA THR A 295 22.96 28.86 -65.71
C THR A 295 21.77 28.90 -66.67
N SER A 296 22.00 28.48 -67.93
CA SER A 296 20.98 28.36 -68.99
C SER A 296 19.72 27.60 -68.57
N ASP A 297 19.84 26.72 -67.57
CA ASP A 297 18.75 25.90 -67.05
C ASP A 297 17.72 26.72 -66.25
N PHE A 298 18.15 27.77 -65.53
CA PHE A 298 17.22 28.67 -64.83
C PHE A 298 16.48 29.59 -65.81
N SER A 299 17.16 30.06 -66.87
CA SER A 299 16.53 30.78 -67.98
C SER A 299 15.55 29.90 -68.76
N ALA A 300 15.85 28.61 -68.93
CA ALA A 300 14.93 27.63 -69.52
C ALA A 300 13.73 27.33 -68.60
N TYR A 301 13.94 27.30 -67.28
CA TYR A 301 12.86 27.18 -66.30
C TYR A 301 11.95 28.42 -66.30
N GLN A 302 12.51 29.63 -66.39
CA GLN A 302 11.74 30.87 -66.58
C GLN A 302 10.93 30.82 -67.88
N ALA A 303 11.52 30.38 -68.99
CA ALA A 303 10.81 30.27 -70.27
C ALA A 303 9.69 29.22 -70.26
N THR A 304 9.92 28.07 -69.60
CA THR A 304 8.94 26.99 -69.46
C THR A 304 7.81 27.40 -68.52
N THR A 305 8.14 28.02 -67.39
CA THR A 305 7.18 28.58 -66.43
C THR A 305 6.38 29.71 -67.06
N ALA A 306 7.00 30.60 -67.85
CA ALA A 306 6.28 31.64 -68.59
C ALA A 306 5.33 31.04 -69.62
N LYS A 307 5.69 29.94 -70.28
CA LYS A 307 4.83 29.22 -71.24
C LYS A 307 3.68 28.47 -70.57
N GLU A 308 3.90 27.86 -69.40
CA GLU A 308 2.86 27.22 -68.59
C GLU A 308 1.92 28.23 -67.92
N ILE A 309 2.45 29.38 -67.49
CA ILE A 309 1.63 30.50 -67.04
C ILE A 309 0.79 30.96 -68.23
N SER A 310 1.39 31.28 -69.38
CA SER A 310 0.71 31.72 -70.60
C SER A 310 -0.41 30.74 -71.04
N SER A 311 -0.16 29.42 -70.99
CA SER A 311 -1.18 28.42 -71.31
C SER A 311 -2.30 28.32 -70.28
N LYS A 312 -2.01 28.55 -68.99
CA LYS A 312 -3.03 28.65 -67.94
C LYS A 312 -3.86 29.92 -68.07
N VAL A 313 -3.26 31.09 -68.35
CA VAL A 313 -4.00 32.36 -68.54
C VAL A 313 -4.86 32.36 -69.82
N GLU A 314 -4.44 31.62 -70.85
CA GLU A 314 -5.19 31.53 -72.11
C GLU A 314 -6.22 30.40 -72.15
N SER A 315 -6.23 29.52 -71.14
CA SER A 315 -7.13 28.37 -71.05
C SER A 315 -8.60 28.79 -70.99
N SER A 316 -9.48 27.99 -71.59
CA SER A 316 -10.94 28.18 -71.49
C SER A 316 -11.40 28.22 -70.05
N ASP A 317 -10.76 27.47 -69.16
CA ASP A 317 -11.12 27.36 -67.76
C ASP A 317 -10.74 28.63 -67.00
N PHE A 318 -9.55 29.19 -67.23
CA PHE A 318 -9.17 30.48 -66.65
C PHE A 318 -9.98 31.63 -67.22
N LYS A 319 -10.27 31.65 -68.53
CA LYS A 319 -11.21 32.60 -69.13
C LYS A 319 -12.63 32.45 -68.56
N THR A 320 -13.06 31.23 -68.24
CA THR A 320 -14.33 30.97 -67.56
C THR A 320 -14.29 31.45 -66.12
N TYR A 321 -13.21 31.22 -65.36
CA TYR A 321 -13.02 31.78 -64.03
C TYR A 321 -12.94 33.30 -64.04
N GLN A 322 -12.32 33.90 -65.05
CA GLN A 322 -12.22 35.35 -65.22
C GLN A 322 -13.60 35.94 -65.52
N THR A 323 -14.39 35.29 -66.39
CA THR A 323 -15.79 35.64 -66.66
C THR A 323 -16.69 35.43 -65.45
N GLN A 324 -16.60 34.28 -64.76
CA GLN A 324 -17.37 33.99 -63.55
C GLN A 324 -17.00 34.94 -62.41
N THR A 325 -15.72 35.30 -62.27
CA THR A 325 -15.27 36.29 -61.28
C THR A 325 -15.72 37.69 -61.68
N ALA A 326 -15.67 38.05 -62.97
CA ALA A 326 -16.21 39.31 -63.47
C ALA A 326 -17.73 39.40 -63.29
N ASP A 327 -18.47 38.29 -63.45
CA ASP A 327 -19.91 38.18 -63.23
C ASP A 327 -20.26 38.14 -61.73
N MET A 328 -19.41 37.55 -60.89
CA MET A 328 -19.57 37.52 -59.43
C MET A 328 -19.23 38.88 -58.81
N ILE A 329 -18.21 39.57 -59.33
CA ILE A 329 -17.94 40.97 -59.03
C ILE A 329 -19.06 41.84 -59.60
N ALA A 330 -19.53 41.64 -60.82
CA ALA A 330 -20.64 42.42 -61.38
C ALA A 330 -21.97 42.17 -60.66
N SER A 331 -22.20 40.98 -60.09
CA SER A 331 -23.39 40.67 -59.28
C SER A 331 -23.27 41.22 -57.86
N LYS A 332 -22.09 41.18 -57.22
CA LYS A 332 -21.84 41.81 -55.90
C LYS A 332 -21.63 43.33 -55.95
N VAL A 333 -21.19 43.86 -57.08
CA VAL A 333 -20.98 45.29 -57.38
C VAL A 333 -22.08 45.82 -58.30
N SER A 334 -23.15 45.04 -58.51
CA SER A 334 -24.37 45.59 -59.10
C SER A 334 -24.85 46.69 -58.15
N LYS A 335 -24.87 47.92 -58.63
CA LYS A 335 -25.21 49.16 -57.90
C LYS A 335 -26.63 49.18 -57.29
N LYS A 336 -27.30 48.03 -57.18
CA LYS A 336 -28.69 47.88 -56.76
C LYS A 336 -28.83 47.68 -55.26
N ASP A 337 -27.86 47.02 -54.60
CA ASP A 337 -28.01 46.66 -53.18
C ASP A 337 -27.19 47.56 -52.21
N ALA A 338 -26.16 48.28 -52.69
CA ALA A 338 -25.39 49.22 -51.86
C ALA A 338 -25.97 50.66 -51.82
N ASN A 339 -26.94 50.99 -52.69
CA ASN A 339 -27.42 52.36 -52.90
C ASN A 339 -28.75 52.70 -52.20
N ASN A 340 -29.32 51.80 -51.38
CA ASN A 340 -30.59 52.04 -50.68
C ASN A 340 -30.42 52.49 -49.22
N VAL A 341 -29.21 52.90 -48.82
CA VAL A 341 -28.97 53.45 -47.48
C VAL A 341 -29.59 54.85 -47.40
N ASN A 342 -30.61 55.00 -46.56
CA ASN A 342 -31.18 56.31 -46.25
C ASN A 342 -30.25 57.07 -45.29
N LEU A 343 -29.78 58.23 -45.71
CA LEU A 343 -28.90 59.08 -44.89
C LEU A 343 -29.65 59.89 -43.82
N ILE A 344 -30.97 60.06 -43.93
CA ILE A 344 -31.74 60.85 -42.97
C ILE A 344 -32.09 59.96 -41.75
N PRO A 345 -31.57 60.26 -40.55
CA PRO A 345 -31.96 59.54 -39.35
C PRO A 345 -33.38 59.96 -38.90
N TYR A 346 -34.11 59.05 -38.24
CA TYR A 346 -35.45 59.31 -37.71
C TYR A 346 -36.42 59.88 -38.76
N SER A 347 -36.49 59.26 -39.93
CA SER A 347 -37.20 59.79 -41.10
C SER A 347 -38.59 59.18 -41.38
N SER A 348 -39.03 58.23 -40.54
CA SER A 348 -40.40 57.68 -40.47
C SER A 348 -40.63 57.07 -39.09
N HIS A 349 -41.83 56.50 -38.82
CA HIS A 349 -42.17 55.86 -37.54
C HIS A 349 -41.89 56.76 -36.32
N PHE A 350 -42.29 58.03 -36.43
CA PHE A 350 -42.04 59.03 -35.39
C PHE A 350 -42.73 58.64 -34.07
N THR A 351 -42.03 58.88 -32.95
CA THR A 351 -42.50 58.58 -31.58
C THR A 351 -42.77 59.85 -30.80
N THR A 352 -43.50 59.74 -29.67
CA THR A 352 -43.61 60.79 -28.67
C THR A 352 -42.90 60.33 -27.38
N PRO A 353 -41.90 61.06 -26.85
CA PRO A 353 -41.40 62.36 -27.30
C PRO A 353 -40.68 62.31 -28.67
N LEU A 354 -40.83 63.38 -29.46
CA LEU A 354 -40.24 63.46 -30.79
C LEU A 354 -38.71 63.45 -30.70
N THR A 355 -38.10 62.50 -31.40
CA THR A 355 -36.64 62.36 -31.50
C THR A 355 -36.20 62.66 -32.93
N GLY A 356 -35.11 63.43 -33.08
CA GLY A 356 -34.44 63.66 -34.36
C GLY A 356 -35.01 64.77 -35.23
N TRP A 357 -36.07 65.46 -34.80
CA TRP A 357 -36.67 66.60 -35.49
C TRP A 357 -36.97 67.74 -34.52
N THR A 358 -36.69 68.97 -34.95
CA THR A 358 -36.82 70.17 -34.11
C THR A 358 -37.66 71.22 -34.82
N LEU A 359 -38.61 71.82 -34.10
CA LEU A 359 -39.34 73.02 -34.55
C LEU A 359 -38.39 74.22 -34.48
N MET A 360 -38.25 74.95 -35.59
CA MET A 360 -37.39 76.14 -35.65
C MET A 360 -37.92 77.26 -34.75
N ASP A 361 -37.05 78.10 -34.21
CA ASP A 361 -37.40 79.15 -33.24
C ASP A 361 -37.86 80.48 -33.88
N TRP A 362 -37.84 80.57 -35.21
CA TRP A 362 -38.28 81.72 -36.01
C TRP A 362 -39.54 81.44 -36.84
N GLY A 363 -40.14 82.49 -37.42
CA GLY A 363 -41.33 82.39 -38.30
C GLY A 363 -42.65 82.74 -37.61
N ALA A 364 -43.75 82.14 -38.06
CA ALA A 364 -45.08 82.33 -37.49
C ALA A 364 -45.09 82.06 -35.99
N THR A 365 -45.79 82.90 -35.22
CA THR A 365 -45.75 82.85 -33.75
C THR A 365 -46.61 81.71 -33.17
N ASP A 366 -47.53 81.16 -33.96
CA ASP A 366 -48.43 80.06 -33.60
C ASP A 366 -48.01 78.70 -34.18
N ARG A 367 -46.81 78.61 -34.75
CA ARG A 367 -46.29 77.39 -35.38
C ARG A 367 -46.18 76.22 -34.39
N LYS A 368 -46.50 75.01 -34.85
CA LYS A 368 -46.28 73.77 -34.08
C LYS A 368 -45.76 72.64 -34.94
N LEU A 369 -44.97 71.76 -34.33
CA LEU A 369 -44.53 70.48 -34.88
C LEU A 369 -45.00 69.38 -33.94
N LEU A 370 -45.81 68.44 -34.46
CA LEU A 370 -46.40 67.36 -33.69
C LEU A 370 -46.26 66.03 -34.44
N VAL A 371 -46.22 64.93 -33.69
CA VAL A 371 -46.45 63.59 -34.26
C VAL A 371 -47.95 63.31 -34.23
N THR A 372 -48.52 62.91 -35.36
CA THR A 372 -49.94 62.56 -35.47
C THR A 372 -50.15 61.43 -36.47
N THR A 373 -51.40 61.00 -36.66
CA THR A 373 -51.82 60.11 -37.74
C THR A 373 -52.87 60.80 -38.62
N HIS A 374 -53.09 60.28 -39.83
CA HIS A 374 -54.12 60.76 -40.76
C HIS A 374 -54.58 59.62 -41.69
N ASN A 375 -55.85 59.61 -42.09
CA ASN A 375 -56.43 58.54 -42.91
C ASN A 375 -55.74 58.37 -44.28
N PHE A 376 -55.11 59.41 -44.83
CA PHE A 376 -54.36 59.33 -46.09
C PHE A 376 -53.06 58.52 -45.98
N TYR A 377 -52.53 58.30 -44.77
CA TYR A 377 -51.30 57.54 -44.57
C TYR A 377 -51.58 56.27 -43.77
N GLN A 378 -51.36 55.12 -44.39
CA GLN A 378 -51.57 53.79 -43.80
C GLN A 378 -52.96 53.64 -43.14
N ASN A 379 -54.01 54.24 -43.71
CA ASN A 379 -55.37 54.23 -43.17
C ASN A 379 -55.48 54.74 -41.71
N GLY A 380 -54.66 55.73 -41.32
CA GLY A 380 -54.74 56.36 -40.01
C GLY A 380 -53.94 55.67 -38.90
N THR A 381 -53.20 54.60 -39.19
CA THR A 381 -52.34 53.91 -38.22
C THR A 381 -50.88 54.38 -38.25
N GLY A 382 -50.43 54.94 -39.37
CA GLY A 382 -49.05 55.37 -39.54
C GLY A 382 -48.78 56.74 -38.91
N ALA A 383 -47.71 56.84 -38.13
CA ALA A 383 -47.23 58.10 -37.56
C ALA A 383 -46.53 58.97 -38.62
N LEU A 384 -46.81 60.27 -38.58
CA LEU A 384 -46.26 61.29 -39.47
C LEU A 384 -46.00 62.59 -38.69
N LEU A 385 -45.24 63.50 -39.29
CA LEU A 385 -45.04 64.84 -38.74
C LEU A 385 -46.09 65.81 -39.29
N TYR A 386 -46.64 66.61 -38.38
CA TYR A 386 -47.61 67.66 -38.66
C TYR A 386 -47.03 69.01 -38.29
N LEU A 387 -46.79 69.85 -39.30
CA LEU A 387 -46.24 71.19 -39.18
C LEU A 387 -47.31 72.22 -39.57
N ASN A 388 -47.79 72.99 -38.59
CA ASN A 388 -48.95 73.84 -38.79
C ASN A 388 -48.80 75.25 -38.26
N THR A 389 -49.57 76.17 -38.84
CA THR A 389 -49.71 77.58 -38.47
C THR A 389 -51.04 78.09 -39.05
N ALA A 390 -51.68 79.11 -38.48
CA ALA A 390 -52.81 79.81 -39.07
C ALA A 390 -52.43 81.19 -39.62
N GLN A 391 -51.21 81.66 -39.37
CA GLN A 391 -50.72 82.97 -39.81
C GLN A 391 -50.23 82.94 -41.26
N ASN A 392 -50.22 84.12 -41.89
CA ASN A 392 -49.49 84.36 -43.14
C ASN A 392 -47.98 84.48 -42.84
N GLY A 393 -47.38 83.39 -42.38
CA GLY A 393 -45.97 83.31 -42.01
C GLY A 393 -45.48 81.87 -41.90
N THR A 394 -44.17 81.67 -42.04
CA THR A 394 -43.57 80.34 -42.15
C THR A 394 -43.54 79.56 -40.83
N ALA A 395 -43.95 78.30 -40.83
CA ALA A 395 -43.64 77.32 -39.79
C ALA A 395 -42.57 76.36 -40.33
N ALA A 396 -41.43 76.20 -39.65
CA ALA A 396 -40.30 75.40 -40.15
C ALA A 396 -39.87 74.31 -39.15
N ALA A 397 -39.50 73.14 -39.66
CA ALA A 397 -38.96 72.02 -38.89
C ALA A 397 -37.71 71.43 -39.55
N GLY A 398 -36.69 71.09 -38.76
CA GLY A 398 -35.43 70.51 -39.25
C GLY A 398 -35.14 69.14 -38.67
N SER A 399 -34.53 68.27 -39.47
CA SER A 399 -34.00 66.97 -39.03
C SER A 399 -32.70 67.14 -38.22
N ASN A 400 -32.22 66.06 -37.62
CA ASN A 400 -30.84 65.94 -37.20
C ASN A 400 -29.89 66.07 -38.40
N ARG A 401 -28.65 66.48 -38.12
CA ARG A 401 -27.57 66.49 -39.12
C ARG A 401 -27.13 65.07 -39.48
N PHE A 402 -26.71 64.90 -40.72
CA PHE A 402 -26.14 63.68 -41.24
C PHE A 402 -24.94 64.00 -42.14
N PRO A 403 -23.99 63.05 -42.27
CA PRO A 403 -22.82 63.21 -43.13
C PRO A 403 -23.22 63.22 -44.61
N LEU A 404 -22.49 64.01 -45.39
CA LEU A 404 -22.59 64.10 -46.84
C LEU A 404 -21.20 63.98 -47.48
N SER A 405 -21.15 63.39 -48.66
CA SER A 405 -19.95 63.41 -49.49
C SER A 405 -19.97 64.66 -50.37
N PRO A 406 -18.86 65.43 -50.45
CA PRO A 406 -18.73 66.54 -51.40
C PRO A 406 -18.84 66.11 -52.86
N ASN A 407 -19.25 67.02 -53.75
CA ASN A 407 -19.32 66.80 -55.20
C ASN A 407 -20.09 65.51 -55.60
N THR A 408 -21.08 65.13 -54.79
CA THR A 408 -21.76 63.83 -54.90
C THR A 408 -23.24 64.03 -55.22
N THR A 409 -23.73 63.26 -56.19
CA THR A 409 -25.15 63.29 -56.57
C THR A 409 -25.98 62.45 -55.62
N TYR A 410 -27.05 63.04 -55.10
CA TYR A 410 -28.03 62.41 -54.24
C TYR A 410 -29.44 62.58 -54.80
N THR A 411 -30.33 61.66 -54.44
CA THR A 411 -31.77 61.77 -54.68
C THR A 411 -32.48 61.85 -53.34
N PHE A 412 -33.27 62.92 -53.16
CA PHE A 412 -34.14 63.10 -52.01
C PHE A 412 -35.57 62.77 -52.40
N GLN A 413 -36.28 62.07 -51.52
CA GLN A 413 -37.72 61.85 -51.62
C GLN A 413 -38.40 62.01 -50.26
N PHE A 414 -39.68 62.33 -50.29
CA PHE A 414 -40.53 62.30 -49.11
C PHE A 414 -41.99 62.16 -49.51
N LYS A 415 -42.83 61.71 -48.58
CA LYS A 415 -44.28 61.68 -48.76
C LYS A 415 -44.92 62.83 -48.01
N ALA A 416 -45.80 63.59 -48.66
CA ALA A 416 -46.47 64.72 -48.04
C ALA A 416 -47.86 65.01 -48.61
N PHE A 417 -48.66 65.72 -47.82
CA PHE A 417 -49.95 66.31 -48.18
C PHE A 417 -50.22 67.51 -47.27
N ALA A 418 -51.14 68.39 -47.65
CA ALA A 418 -51.46 69.55 -46.83
C ALA A 418 -52.90 69.99 -46.96
N SER A 419 -53.44 70.64 -45.93
CA SER A 419 -54.75 71.30 -46.03
C SER A 419 -54.77 72.33 -47.17
N SER A 420 -55.94 72.60 -47.76
CA SER A 420 -56.12 73.62 -48.80
C SER A 420 -55.76 75.06 -48.38
N ASN A 421 -55.49 75.30 -47.10
CA ASN A 421 -55.04 76.58 -46.56
C ASN A 421 -53.51 76.76 -46.61
N VAL A 422 -52.71 75.74 -46.93
CA VAL A 422 -51.25 75.89 -47.08
C VAL A 422 -50.96 76.57 -48.41
N VAL A 423 -50.37 77.77 -48.35
CA VAL A 423 -50.02 78.58 -49.54
C VAL A 423 -48.91 77.91 -50.37
N GLY A 424 -48.02 77.18 -49.70
CA GLY A 424 -46.98 76.37 -50.31
C GLY A 424 -46.05 75.78 -49.25
N ALA A 425 -45.20 74.85 -49.65
CA ALA A 425 -44.15 74.30 -48.81
C ALA A 425 -42.78 74.47 -49.46
N ASN A 426 -41.74 74.75 -48.66
CA ASN A 426 -40.36 74.67 -49.13
C ASN A 426 -39.66 73.51 -48.42
N VAL A 427 -38.77 72.83 -49.14
CA VAL A 427 -37.87 71.84 -48.56
C VAL A 427 -36.44 72.23 -48.94
N TYR A 428 -35.58 72.30 -47.94
CA TYR A 428 -34.18 72.66 -48.10
C TYR A 428 -33.29 71.56 -47.56
N LEU A 429 -32.13 71.38 -48.20
CA LEU A 429 -30.97 70.81 -47.56
C LEU A 429 -30.06 71.97 -47.17
N LEU A 430 -29.74 72.08 -45.88
CA LEU A 430 -28.82 73.10 -45.36
C LEU A 430 -27.52 72.42 -44.94
N THR A 431 -26.44 72.79 -45.61
CA THR A 431 -25.14 72.12 -45.50
C THR A 431 -24.09 73.04 -44.92
N ARG A 432 -23.03 72.44 -44.38
CA ARG A 432 -21.82 73.11 -43.92
C ARG A 432 -20.61 72.20 -44.06
N THR A 433 -19.43 72.80 -43.99
CA THR A 433 -18.18 72.06 -43.86
C THR A 433 -18.04 71.50 -42.45
N TYR A 434 -17.41 70.32 -42.30
CA TYR A 434 -17.14 69.78 -40.96
C TYR A 434 -16.36 70.77 -40.11
N GLY A 435 -16.84 71.02 -38.89
CA GLY A 435 -16.24 71.96 -37.94
C GLY A 435 -16.68 73.41 -38.10
N SER A 436 -17.54 73.75 -39.06
CA SER A 436 -18.19 75.07 -39.12
C SER A 436 -19.06 75.32 -37.89
N THR A 437 -18.96 76.51 -37.30
CA THR A 437 -19.78 76.94 -36.14
C THR A 437 -21.11 77.55 -36.57
N ASN A 438 -21.31 77.82 -37.86
CA ASN A 438 -22.58 78.27 -38.39
C ASN A 438 -23.60 77.12 -38.36
N ASP A 439 -24.90 77.47 -38.29
CA ASP A 439 -25.95 76.47 -38.47
C ASP A 439 -25.92 75.93 -39.91
N TYR A 440 -25.61 76.76 -40.90
CA TYR A 440 -25.33 76.31 -42.26
C TYR A 440 -24.50 77.35 -43.00
N ASP A 441 -23.75 76.89 -43.99
CA ASP A 441 -22.97 77.72 -44.90
C ASP A 441 -23.64 77.84 -46.28
N ILE A 442 -24.32 76.77 -46.73
CA ILE A 442 -24.96 76.68 -48.05
C ILE A 442 -26.40 76.17 -47.90
N VAL A 443 -27.30 76.69 -48.74
CA VAL A 443 -28.71 76.29 -48.80
C VAL A 443 -29.02 75.74 -50.18
N HIS A 444 -29.50 74.49 -50.24
CA HIS A 444 -30.01 73.85 -51.44
C HIS A 444 -31.53 73.82 -51.39
N GLY A 445 -32.19 74.53 -52.30
CA GLY A 445 -33.64 74.45 -52.48
C GLY A 445 -34.03 73.14 -53.17
N LEU A 446 -34.47 72.16 -52.39
CA LEU A 446 -34.93 70.86 -52.92
C LEU A 446 -36.32 71.00 -53.54
N PHE A 447 -37.21 71.72 -52.87
CA PHE A 447 -38.53 72.10 -53.37
C PHE A 447 -38.85 73.52 -52.96
N THR A 448 -39.37 74.33 -53.87
CA THR A 448 -39.77 75.72 -53.60
C THR A 448 -41.21 75.95 -54.02
N ASN A 449 -42.01 76.58 -53.14
CA ASN A 449 -43.45 76.81 -53.31
C ASN A 449 -44.22 75.55 -53.73
N LEU A 450 -43.86 74.39 -53.17
CA LEU A 450 -44.48 73.11 -53.47
C LEU A 450 -45.93 73.13 -52.98
N VAL A 451 -46.86 72.95 -53.91
CA VAL A 451 -48.29 72.77 -53.60
C VAL A 451 -48.54 71.28 -53.45
N THR A 452 -48.78 70.83 -52.22
CA THR A 452 -49.09 69.42 -51.93
C THR A 452 -50.58 69.13 -51.95
N SER A 453 -50.99 67.90 -52.28
CA SER A 453 -52.41 67.54 -52.41
C SER A 453 -53.19 67.74 -51.10
N PRO A 454 -54.45 68.23 -51.14
CA PRO A 454 -55.35 68.26 -49.99
C PRO A 454 -56.22 67.02 -49.85
N SER A 455 -56.14 66.05 -50.76
CA SER A 455 -57.07 64.91 -50.83
C SER A 455 -56.40 63.53 -50.79
N HIS A 456 -55.08 63.45 -50.89
CA HIS A 456 -54.30 62.21 -50.74
C HIS A 456 -52.84 62.53 -50.39
N ILE A 457 -52.08 61.51 -49.98
CA ILE A 457 -50.63 61.62 -49.80
C ILE A 457 -49.92 61.35 -51.13
N ASP A 458 -48.99 62.23 -51.49
CA ASP A 458 -48.14 62.09 -52.67
C ASP A 458 -46.68 61.87 -52.28
N GLN A 459 -45.91 61.28 -53.18
CA GLN A 459 -44.45 61.20 -53.06
C GLN A 459 -43.80 62.24 -53.97
N TYR A 460 -42.89 63.02 -53.41
CA TYR A 460 -42.12 64.03 -54.12
C TYR A 460 -40.65 63.61 -54.14
N THR A 461 -40.01 63.74 -55.29
CA THR A 461 -38.61 63.33 -55.51
C THR A 461 -37.83 64.42 -56.25
N VAL A 462 -36.59 64.67 -55.84
CA VAL A 462 -35.65 65.58 -56.51
C VAL A 462 -34.23 65.01 -56.46
N THR A 463 -33.48 65.21 -57.53
CA THR A 463 -32.06 64.85 -57.60
C THR A 463 -31.23 66.13 -57.61
N PHE A 464 -30.16 66.15 -56.82
CA PHE A 464 -29.23 67.27 -56.72
C PHE A 464 -27.80 66.78 -56.52
N THR A 465 -26.82 67.66 -56.70
CA THR A 465 -25.40 67.37 -56.46
C THR A 465 -24.88 68.33 -55.40
N THR A 466 -24.21 67.80 -54.38
CA THR A 466 -23.53 68.60 -53.36
C THR A 466 -22.30 69.31 -53.94
N GLY A 467 -21.93 70.47 -53.40
CA GLY A 467 -20.70 71.18 -53.72
C GLY A 467 -19.48 70.62 -52.99
N ALA A 468 -18.31 71.25 -53.21
CA ALA A 468 -17.03 70.79 -52.64
C ALA A 468 -16.93 70.91 -51.11
N ASN A 469 -17.79 71.73 -50.49
CA ASN A 469 -17.75 72.08 -49.07
C ASN A 469 -18.95 71.55 -48.27
N ASP A 470 -19.81 70.75 -48.89
CA ASP A 470 -21.00 70.15 -48.28
C ASP A 470 -20.64 68.81 -47.62
N ASN A 471 -20.18 68.85 -46.38
CA ASN A 471 -19.70 67.66 -45.66
C ASN A 471 -20.71 67.09 -44.67
N GLU A 472 -21.58 67.93 -44.13
CA GLU A 472 -22.71 67.54 -43.31
C GLU A 472 -23.86 68.51 -43.52
N GLY A 473 -25.09 68.06 -43.29
CA GLY A 473 -26.26 68.91 -43.43
C GLY A 473 -27.50 68.31 -42.79
N TYR A 474 -28.59 69.06 -42.82
CA TYR A 474 -29.90 68.60 -42.35
C TYR A 474 -31.01 69.03 -43.31
N ILE A 475 -32.13 68.31 -43.31
CA ILE A 475 -33.32 68.65 -44.09
C ILE A 475 -34.18 69.61 -43.28
N ARG A 476 -34.61 70.71 -43.89
CA ARG A 476 -35.61 71.63 -43.34
C ARG A 476 -36.85 71.67 -44.20
N VAL A 477 -38.01 71.51 -43.58
CA VAL A 477 -39.33 71.58 -44.21
C VAL A 477 -40.06 72.80 -43.66
N ASP A 478 -40.50 73.67 -44.56
CA ASP A 478 -41.16 74.94 -44.26
C ASP A 478 -42.60 74.91 -44.80
N ASN A 479 -43.60 75.13 -43.94
CA ASN A 479 -44.97 75.46 -44.30
C ASN A 479 -45.10 76.99 -44.40
N ILE A 480 -45.40 77.54 -45.59
CA ILE A 480 -45.37 78.99 -45.89
C ILE A 480 -46.57 79.75 -45.26
N GLY A 481 -47.47 79.05 -44.60
CA GLY A 481 -48.57 79.67 -43.86
C GLY A 481 -49.88 79.72 -44.64
N SER A 482 -50.76 80.63 -44.22
CA SER A 482 -52.15 80.75 -44.68
C SER A 482 -52.47 82.17 -45.11
N ASN A 483 -53.14 82.35 -46.25
CA ASN A 483 -53.57 83.67 -46.74
C ASN A 483 -54.98 84.06 -46.26
N ASN A 484 -55.70 83.17 -45.57
CA ASN A 484 -57.09 83.37 -45.12
C ASN A 484 -57.24 83.26 -43.60
N SER A 485 -56.13 83.25 -42.86
CA SER A 485 -56.07 83.11 -41.39
C SER A 485 -56.65 81.79 -40.85
N ALA A 486 -56.94 80.79 -41.70
CA ALA A 486 -57.33 79.45 -41.27
C ALA A 486 -56.10 78.56 -41.07
N SER A 487 -56.19 77.58 -40.17
CA SER A 487 -55.11 76.62 -39.91
C SER A 487 -54.65 75.95 -41.20
N SER A 488 -53.36 76.10 -41.50
CA SER A 488 -52.66 75.48 -42.62
C SER A 488 -51.74 74.39 -42.08
N GLY A 489 -52.08 73.14 -42.37
CA GLY A 489 -51.36 71.97 -41.87
C GLY A 489 -50.64 71.24 -42.98
N LEU A 490 -49.31 71.09 -42.85
CA LEU A 490 -48.47 70.27 -43.71
C LEU A 490 -48.14 68.95 -43.00
N PHE A 491 -48.38 67.84 -43.67
CA PHE A 491 -48.17 66.48 -43.17
C PHE A 491 -47.07 65.82 -43.98
N PHE A 492 -46.06 65.23 -43.34
CA PHE A 492 -44.96 64.59 -44.05
C PHE A 492 -44.32 63.40 -43.31
N THR A 493 -43.79 62.43 -44.07
CA THR A 493 -43.16 61.20 -43.58
C THR A 493 -42.31 60.54 -44.67
N GLU A 494 -41.66 59.42 -44.37
CA GLU A 494 -40.82 58.64 -45.29
C GLU A 494 -39.78 59.49 -46.04
N LEU A 495 -39.10 60.38 -45.31
CA LEU A 495 -38.05 61.18 -45.90
C LEU A 495 -36.85 60.28 -46.18
N LYS A 496 -36.29 60.37 -47.38
CA LYS A 496 -35.14 59.58 -47.74
C LYS A 496 -34.18 60.36 -48.60
N LEU A 497 -32.91 60.32 -48.22
CA LEU A 497 -31.80 60.82 -49.02
C LEU A 497 -30.88 59.66 -49.33
N GLU A 498 -30.69 59.35 -50.60
CA GLU A 498 -29.86 58.22 -51.04
C GLU A 498 -28.86 58.63 -52.12
N LEU A 499 -27.75 57.89 -52.19
CA LEU A 499 -26.68 58.11 -53.15
C LEU A 499 -27.15 57.76 -54.57
N GLY A 500 -26.89 58.65 -55.53
CA GLY A 500 -27.19 58.45 -56.94
C GLY A 500 -28.39 59.26 -57.46
N GLY A 501 -28.70 59.07 -58.73
CA GLY A 501 -29.69 59.87 -59.47
C GLY A 501 -31.07 59.23 -59.63
N VAL A 502 -31.37 58.14 -58.91
CA VAL A 502 -32.64 57.41 -59.04
C VAL A 502 -33.18 57.13 -57.65
N ALA A 503 -34.43 57.54 -57.40
CA ALA A 503 -35.16 57.21 -56.18
C ALA A 503 -35.49 55.72 -56.11
N THR A 504 -35.29 55.10 -54.94
CA THR A 504 -35.69 53.71 -54.66
C THR A 504 -36.72 53.66 -53.52
N PRO A 505 -37.59 52.64 -53.47
CA PRO A 505 -38.63 52.52 -52.44
C PRO A 505 -38.06 52.65 -51.02
N TYR A 506 -38.83 53.24 -50.10
CA TYR A 506 -38.45 53.34 -48.69
C TYR A 506 -38.42 51.93 -48.06
N VAL A 507 -37.33 51.56 -47.36
CA VAL A 507 -37.17 50.26 -46.71
C VAL A 507 -37.29 50.39 -45.19
N TYR A 508 -38.17 49.58 -44.61
CA TYR A 508 -38.40 49.50 -43.17
C TYR A 508 -37.58 48.33 -42.59
N GLY A 509 -36.34 48.55 -42.12
CA GLY A 509 -35.58 47.45 -41.46
C GLY A 509 -34.05 47.52 -41.35
N GLY A 510 -33.40 48.65 -41.59
CA GLY A 510 -31.93 48.69 -41.71
C GLY A 510 -31.08 48.77 -40.43
N GLN A 511 -31.59 48.47 -39.22
CA GLN A 511 -30.85 48.76 -37.98
C GLN A 511 -30.34 47.54 -37.17
N ASP A 512 -30.76 46.30 -37.46
CA ASP A 512 -30.31 45.14 -36.66
C ASP A 512 -29.98 43.92 -37.53
N SER A 513 -28.70 43.63 -37.76
CA SER A 513 -28.26 42.30 -38.20
C SER A 513 -27.32 41.71 -37.14
N MET A 514 -27.74 40.59 -36.53
CA MET A 514 -27.04 39.88 -35.45
C MET A 514 -25.95 38.90 -35.95
N ILE A 515 -25.59 38.94 -37.24
CA ILE A 515 -24.55 38.10 -37.83
C ILE A 515 -23.49 39.01 -38.44
N SER A 516 -22.32 39.07 -37.81
CA SER A 516 -21.14 39.75 -38.36
C SER A 516 -20.28 38.72 -39.09
N GLN A 517 -20.41 38.66 -40.41
CA GLN A 517 -19.49 37.91 -41.27
C GLN A 517 -18.30 38.80 -41.63
N MET A 518 -17.11 38.42 -41.20
CA MET A 518 -15.83 39.01 -41.60
C MET A 518 -15.29 38.25 -42.83
N SER A 519 -14.18 38.72 -43.42
CA SER A 519 -13.55 38.05 -44.58
C SER A 519 -13.22 36.58 -44.31
N ASP A 520 -12.82 36.27 -43.07
CA ASP A 520 -12.27 34.98 -42.68
C ASP A 520 -13.03 34.32 -41.51
N ASP A 521 -13.95 35.04 -40.86
CA ASP A 521 -14.63 34.61 -39.63
C ASP A 521 -16.14 34.87 -39.64
N ILE A 522 -16.90 34.06 -38.90
CA ILE A 522 -18.30 34.33 -38.53
C ILE A 522 -18.36 34.55 -37.02
N ASN A 523 -18.68 35.77 -36.61
CA ASN A 523 -18.88 36.12 -35.20
C ASN A 523 -20.38 36.06 -34.84
N LEU A 524 -20.75 35.06 -34.05
CA LEU A 524 -22.07 34.95 -33.40
C LEU A 524 -22.01 35.67 -32.04
N ARG A 525 -22.25 36.98 -32.03
CA ARG A 525 -22.26 37.77 -30.79
C ARG A 525 -23.64 37.73 -30.16
N VAL A 526 -23.76 37.12 -28.98
CA VAL A 526 -24.89 37.41 -28.08
C VAL A 526 -24.61 38.65 -27.25
N THR A 527 -25.65 39.43 -26.98
CA THR A 527 -25.59 40.47 -25.95
C THR A 527 -25.27 39.84 -24.60
N LYS A 528 -24.62 40.59 -23.70
CA LYS A 528 -24.44 40.19 -22.31
C LYS A 528 -25.80 39.75 -21.74
N ASP A 529 -25.86 38.56 -21.13
CA ASP A 529 -27.07 37.91 -20.59
C ASP A 529 -28.09 37.38 -21.62
N GLY A 530 -27.75 37.36 -22.92
CA GLY A 530 -28.56 36.72 -23.97
C GLY A 530 -28.26 35.22 -24.11
N LEU A 531 -29.30 34.41 -24.33
CA LEU A 531 -29.20 32.97 -24.58
C LEU A 531 -29.24 32.68 -26.09
N ILE A 532 -28.31 31.85 -26.59
CA ILE A 532 -28.51 31.18 -27.89
C ILE A 532 -29.33 29.92 -27.59
N ASP A 533 -30.66 30.00 -27.78
CA ASP A 533 -31.56 28.87 -27.52
C ASP A 533 -31.24 27.65 -28.39
N GLN A 534 -30.78 27.87 -29.63
CA GLN A 534 -30.45 26.79 -30.55
C GLN A 534 -29.48 27.25 -31.66
N ILE A 535 -28.40 26.49 -31.87
CA ILE A 535 -27.66 26.51 -33.14
C ILE A 535 -28.15 25.30 -33.93
N ASN A 536 -28.99 25.54 -34.94
CA ASN A 536 -29.45 24.49 -35.85
C ASN A 536 -28.35 24.13 -36.84
N ILE A 537 -27.58 23.10 -36.54
CA ILE A 537 -26.61 22.52 -37.49
C ILE A 537 -27.15 21.20 -38.01
N GLN A 538 -27.10 21.01 -39.33
CA GLN A 538 -27.69 19.86 -40.00
C GLN A 538 -27.00 18.55 -39.57
N ALA A 539 -27.79 17.61 -39.08
CA ALA A 539 -27.30 16.29 -38.66
C ALA A 539 -26.64 15.56 -39.84
N GLY A 540 -25.44 15.01 -39.62
CA GLY A 540 -24.71 14.18 -40.60
C GLY A 540 -23.58 14.88 -41.35
N ASN A 541 -23.57 16.22 -41.42
CA ASN A 541 -22.56 16.98 -42.19
C ASN A 541 -21.78 17.99 -41.32
N THR A 542 -21.97 17.93 -40.00
CA THR A 542 -21.36 18.87 -39.06
C THR A 542 -20.08 18.28 -38.46
N LEU A 543 -18.93 18.83 -38.85
CA LEU A 543 -17.65 18.54 -38.23
C LEU A 543 -17.25 19.71 -37.33
N ILE A 544 -17.36 19.53 -36.00
CA ILE A 544 -16.72 20.45 -35.04
C ILE A 544 -15.31 19.90 -34.79
N SER A 545 -14.38 20.25 -35.69
CA SER A 545 -12.98 19.87 -35.59
C SER A 545 -12.14 21.11 -35.38
N SER A 546 -11.55 21.23 -34.20
CA SER A 546 -10.44 22.14 -33.96
C SER A 546 -9.15 21.38 -34.25
N SER A 547 -8.22 21.97 -35.01
CA SER A 547 -6.86 21.43 -35.18
C SER A 547 -6.06 21.34 -33.87
N GLY A 548 -6.56 21.90 -32.76
CA GLY A 548 -5.96 21.86 -31.43
C GLY A 548 -6.80 21.10 -30.39
N GLN A 549 -7.86 21.73 -29.85
CA GLN A 549 -8.62 21.20 -28.71
C GLN A 549 -10.07 21.70 -28.71
N LEU A 550 -11.02 20.78 -28.54
CA LEU A 550 -12.40 21.12 -28.17
C LEU A 550 -12.46 21.29 -26.65
N THR A 551 -12.68 22.53 -26.18
CA THR A 551 -12.88 22.81 -24.75
C THR A 551 -14.36 22.97 -24.47
N LEU A 552 -14.93 22.08 -23.65
CA LEU A 552 -16.28 22.20 -23.09
C LEU A 552 -16.15 22.65 -21.64
N ALA A 553 -16.36 23.95 -21.38
CA ALA A 553 -16.26 24.54 -20.05
C ALA A 553 -17.65 25.03 -19.60
N ALA A 554 -18.27 24.29 -18.68
CA ALA A 554 -19.56 24.64 -18.07
C ALA A 554 -19.67 23.94 -16.71
N ASP A 555 -20.54 24.45 -15.83
CA ASP A 555 -20.89 23.78 -14.57
C ASP A 555 -21.50 22.39 -14.81
N THR A 556 -22.14 22.17 -15.96
CA THR A 556 -22.70 20.88 -16.36
C THR A 556 -22.65 20.69 -17.88
N ILE A 557 -22.23 19.51 -18.31
CA ILE A 557 -22.24 19.06 -19.71
C ILE A 557 -23.19 17.85 -19.80
N TYR A 558 -24.24 17.94 -20.61
CA TYR A 558 -25.18 16.84 -20.84
C TYR A 558 -24.85 16.12 -22.14
N PHE A 559 -24.55 14.83 -22.05
CA PHE A 559 -24.54 13.93 -23.20
C PHE A 559 -25.92 13.29 -23.34
N ASP A 560 -26.39 13.09 -24.58
CA ASP A 560 -27.71 12.50 -24.85
C ASP A 560 -27.82 11.11 -24.18
N THR A 561 -28.79 10.96 -23.27
CA THR A 561 -28.99 9.73 -22.52
C THR A 561 -29.76 8.66 -23.30
N LYS A 562 -30.47 9.03 -24.37
CA LYS A 562 -31.17 8.10 -25.27
C LYS A 562 -30.27 7.58 -26.39
N LYS A 563 -29.29 8.39 -26.81
CA LYS A 563 -28.24 8.02 -27.77
C LYS A 563 -26.87 8.35 -27.16
N PRO A 564 -26.34 7.46 -26.29
CA PRO A 564 -25.13 7.76 -25.54
C PRO A 564 -23.96 8.08 -26.47
N VAL A 565 -23.20 9.11 -26.09
CA VAL A 565 -21.96 9.46 -26.78
C VAL A 565 -20.95 8.34 -26.56
N ILE A 566 -20.53 7.71 -27.65
CA ILE A 566 -19.49 6.68 -27.64
C ILE A 566 -18.14 7.40 -27.70
N ILE A 567 -17.34 7.29 -26.64
CA ILE A 567 -15.96 7.78 -26.60
C ILE A 567 -15.05 6.54 -26.66
N PRO A 568 -14.46 6.20 -27.83
CA PRO A 568 -13.68 4.98 -27.98
C PRO A 568 -12.44 4.91 -27.08
N SER A 569 -11.89 6.08 -26.73
CA SER A 569 -10.78 6.23 -25.79
C SER A 569 -10.90 7.56 -25.07
N ALA A 570 -10.85 7.52 -23.73
CA ALA A 570 -10.83 8.70 -22.88
C ALA A 570 -9.58 8.65 -22.00
N ASN A 571 -8.73 9.68 -22.07
CA ASN A 571 -7.63 9.86 -21.13
C ASN A 571 -8.09 10.75 -19.97
N ILE A 572 -8.45 10.15 -18.84
CA ILE A 572 -8.86 10.86 -17.63
C ILE A 572 -7.61 11.06 -16.77
N THR A 573 -7.04 12.25 -16.81
CA THR A 573 -5.80 12.59 -16.07
C THR A 573 -6.04 12.99 -14.61
N GLY A 574 -7.30 13.05 -14.16
CA GLY A 574 -7.72 13.40 -12.80
C GLY A 574 -8.58 12.32 -12.12
N THR A 575 -9.30 12.69 -11.05
CA THR A 575 -10.14 11.77 -10.26
C THR A 575 -11.56 11.65 -10.81
N LEU A 576 -12.11 10.43 -10.86
CA LEU A 576 -13.53 10.19 -11.11
C LEU A 576 -14.27 10.10 -9.76
N ASN A 577 -15.04 11.12 -9.41
CA ASN A 577 -15.71 11.22 -8.10
C ASN A 577 -17.22 10.99 -8.19
N GLY A 578 -17.78 10.25 -7.22
CA GLY A 578 -19.23 10.11 -7.03
C GLY A 578 -19.97 9.46 -8.20
N LYS A 579 -19.34 8.46 -8.84
CA LYS A 579 -19.94 7.68 -9.93
C LYS A 579 -19.74 6.20 -9.68
N THR A 580 -20.73 5.42 -10.09
CA THR A 580 -20.62 3.97 -10.18
C THR A 580 -20.06 3.61 -11.55
N ILE A 581 -19.01 2.78 -11.59
CA ILE A 581 -18.46 2.21 -12.83
C ILE A 581 -18.87 0.75 -12.89
N HIS A 582 -19.54 0.36 -13.98
CA HIS A 582 -19.81 -1.04 -14.30
C HIS A 582 -18.89 -1.48 -15.44
N ASP A 583 -18.11 -2.52 -15.22
CA ASP A 583 -17.27 -3.13 -16.25
C ASP A 583 -18.00 -4.34 -16.86
N GLY A 584 -18.28 -4.27 -18.16
CA GLY A 584 -19.08 -5.25 -18.89
C GLY A 584 -20.61 -5.03 -18.84
N ASN A 585 -21.35 -5.98 -19.41
CA ASN A 585 -22.81 -6.02 -19.34
C ASN A 585 -23.28 -6.67 -18.04
N VAL A 586 -24.56 -6.49 -17.67
CA VAL A 586 -25.19 -7.26 -16.59
C VAL A 586 -24.95 -8.76 -16.81
N ILE A 587 -24.51 -9.47 -15.77
CA ILE A 587 -24.22 -10.90 -15.85
C ILE A 587 -25.50 -11.64 -16.25
N ASN A 588 -25.45 -12.35 -17.38
CA ASN A 588 -26.59 -13.08 -17.95
C ASN A 588 -26.72 -14.48 -17.32
N ASP A 589 -27.09 -14.53 -16.04
CA ASP A 589 -27.40 -15.77 -15.31
C ASP A 589 -28.77 -15.63 -14.65
N VAL A 590 -29.57 -16.70 -14.68
CA VAL A 590 -30.94 -16.72 -14.10
C VAL A 590 -30.94 -16.46 -12.59
N ASN A 591 -29.83 -16.73 -11.93
CA ASN A 591 -29.65 -16.53 -10.49
C ASN A 591 -29.24 -15.10 -10.15
N ASN A 592 -28.77 -14.32 -11.13
CA ASN A 592 -28.43 -12.89 -10.97
C ASN A 592 -29.69 -11.99 -10.89
N THR A 593 -30.52 -12.25 -9.89
CA THR A 593 -31.77 -11.51 -9.66
C THR A 593 -31.54 -10.04 -9.29
N ALA A 594 -30.38 -9.72 -8.72
CA ALA A 594 -29.96 -8.37 -8.34
C ALA A 594 -29.32 -7.56 -9.49
N LYS A 595 -29.14 -8.15 -10.68
CA LYS A 595 -28.54 -7.51 -11.87
C LYS A 595 -27.12 -6.98 -11.64
N PHE A 596 -26.29 -7.77 -10.95
CA PHE A 596 -24.87 -7.47 -10.81
C PHE A 596 -24.15 -7.47 -12.16
N TYR A 597 -23.13 -6.63 -12.25
CA TYR A 597 -22.15 -6.59 -13.33
C TYR A 597 -20.90 -7.36 -12.91
N PRO A 598 -20.09 -7.88 -13.86
CA PRO A 598 -18.85 -8.62 -13.56
C PRO A 598 -17.94 -7.89 -12.56
N THR A 599 -17.73 -6.59 -12.78
CA THR A 599 -17.07 -5.69 -11.82
C THR A 599 -17.89 -4.41 -11.65
N THR A 600 -18.04 -3.95 -10.42
CA THR A 600 -18.64 -2.66 -10.09
C THR A 600 -17.75 -1.90 -9.12
N ILE A 601 -17.31 -0.69 -9.50
CA ILE A 601 -16.73 0.29 -8.58
C ILE A 601 -17.88 1.18 -8.14
N SER A 602 -18.30 1.10 -6.89
CA SER A 602 -19.41 1.88 -6.36
C SER A 602 -18.98 3.30 -5.96
N SER A 603 -19.96 4.19 -5.81
CA SER A 603 -19.72 5.61 -5.47
C SER A 603 -19.11 5.83 -4.09
N ASP A 604 -19.17 4.84 -3.20
CA ASP A 604 -18.56 4.84 -1.87
C ASP A 604 -17.15 4.19 -1.85
N GLY A 605 -16.64 3.77 -3.02
CA GLY A 605 -15.26 3.31 -3.19
C GLY A 605 -15.05 1.81 -3.02
N HIS A 606 -16.11 1.01 -2.83
CA HIS A 606 -16.01 -0.44 -2.87
C HIS A 606 -15.81 -0.94 -4.30
N ILE A 607 -15.04 -2.02 -4.45
CA ILE A 607 -14.89 -2.73 -5.73
C ILE A 607 -15.47 -4.13 -5.56
N TYR A 608 -16.62 -4.36 -6.19
CA TYR A 608 -17.29 -5.65 -6.22
C TYR A 608 -16.93 -6.41 -7.49
N THR A 609 -16.47 -7.64 -7.38
CA THR A 609 -16.47 -8.60 -8.49
C THR A 609 -17.48 -9.69 -8.20
N THR A 610 -18.36 -9.98 -9.15
CA THR A 610 -19.46 -10.96 -8.95
C THR A 610 -19.46 -11.99 -10.07
N GLY A 611 -19.66 -13.25 -9.71
CA GLY A 611 -19.80 -14.36 -10.63
C GLY A 611 -20.92 -15.29 -10.22
N PHE A 612 -21.59 -15.87 -11.22
CA PHE A 612 -22.61 -16.89 -11.05
C PHE A 612 -22.28 -18.06 -11.99
N ASN A 613 -22.53 -19.29 -11.55
CA ASN A 613 -22.55 -20.46 -12.40
C ASN A 613 -23.71 -21.41 -11.99
N SER A 614 -23.73 -22.64 -12.49
CA SER A 614 -24.82 -23.59 -12.23
C SER A 614 -24.82 -24.19 -10.82
N ALA A 615 -23.71 -24.13 -10.09
CA ALA A 615 -23.52 -24.72 -8.77
C ALA A 615 -23.48 -23.67 -7.65
N ASP A 616 -22.89 -22.51 -7.91
CA ASP A 616 -22.65 -21.47 -6.91
C ASP A 616 -22.60 -20.04 -7.46
N ALA A 617 -22.65 -19.10 -6.51
CA ALA A 617 -22.48 -17.67 -6.73
C ALA A 617 -21.36 -17.17 -5.82
N MET A 618 -20.52 -16.28 -6.35
CA MET A 618 -19.40 -15.69 -5.61
C MET A 618 -19.38 -14.17 -5.78
N GLN A 619 -19.14 -13.45 -4.70
CA GLN A 619 -18.89 -12.02 -4.72
C GLN A 619 -17.64 -11.70 -3.91
N THR A 620 -16.72 -10.94 -4.48
CA THR A 620 -15.60 -10.35 -3.74
C THR A 620 -15.81 -8.86 -3.62
N ASP A 621 -15.70 -8.34 -2.41
CA ASP A 621 -15.77 -6.92 -2.05
C ASP A 621 -14.39 -6.49 -1.55
N LEU A 622 -13.74 -5.60 -2.31
CA LEU A 622 -12.58 -4.85 -1.84
C LEU A 622 -13.07 -3.51 -1.27
N SER A 623 -13.12 -3.45 0.05
CA SER A 623 -13.48 -2.27 0.84
C SER A 623 -12.21 -1.58 1.39
N THR A 624 -12.32 -0.37 1.94
CA THR A 624 -11.20 0.48 2.41
C THR A 624 -10.45 -0.03 3.65
N GLY A 625 -10.10 -1.31 3.67
CA GLY A 625 -9.34 -1.96 4.75
C GLY A 625 -9.45 -3.49 4.77
N ALA A 626 -10.32 -4.09 3.96
CA ALA A 626 -10.52 -5.53 3.94
C ALA A 626 -10.89 -6.05 2.54
N LEU A 627 -10.42 -7.26 2.23
CA LEU A 627 -10.88 -8.06 1.09
C LEU A 627 -11.83 -9.14 1.61
N THR A 628 -13.11 -9.08 1.22
CA THR A 628 -14.13 -10.05 1.64
C THR A 628 -14.62 -10.85 0.44
N THR A 629 -14.56 -12.17 0.49
CA THR A 629 -15.15 -13.07 -0.51
C THR A 629 -16.30 -13.84 0.09
N LYS A 630 -17.45 -13.82 -0.57
CA LYS A 630 -18.69 -14.48 -0.18
C LYS A 630 -19.02 -15.55 -1.21
N TYR A 631 -19.10 -16.80 -0.76
CA TYR A 631 -19.57 -17.95 -1.53
C TYR A 631 -20.99 -18.30 -1.10
N ARG A 632 -21.87 -18.56 -2.06
CA ARG A 632 -23.26 -18.98 -1.82
C ARG A 632 -23.57 -20.16 -2.74
N ALA A 633 -23.93 -21.29 -2.16
CA ALA A 633 -24.42 -22.43 -2.93
C ALA A 633 -25.79 -22.11 -3.54
N ILE A 634 -26.01 -22.57 -4.77
CA ILE A 634 -27.27 -22.36 -5.51
C ILE A 634 -28.28 -23.47 -5.23
N ASN A 635 -27.79 -24.65 -4.85
CA ASN A 635 -28.58 -25.85 -4.55
C ASN A 635 -28.37 -26.25 -3.09
N THR A 636 -29.42 -26.77 -2.45
CA THR A 636 -29.34 -27.32 -1.09
C THR A 636 -29.59 -28.82 -1.11
N THR A 637 -28.88 -29.55 -0.26
CA THR A 637 -29.17 -30.95 0.09
C THR A 637 -29.82 -31.08 1.47
N SER A 638 -30.04 -29.95 2.16
CA SER A 638 -30.64 -29.88 3.49
C SER A 638 -32.17 -29.90 3.40
N SER A 639 -32.81 -30.73 4.23
CA SER A 639 -34.26 -30.78 4.39
C SER A 639 -34.84 -29.47 4.95
N ASN A 640 -34.01 -28.61 5.53
CA ASN A 640 -34.42 -27.37 6.20
C ASN A 640 -34.31 -26.13 5.28
N ASN A 641 -34.10 -26.34 3.96
CA ASN A 641 -33.93 -25.25 2.99
C ASN A 641 -32.74 -24.32 3.31
N GLN A 642 -31.68 -24.88 3.88
CA GLN A 642 -30.43 -24.20 4.22
C GLN A 642 -29.39 -24.41 3.13
N TYR A 643 -28.79 -23.35 2.61
CA TYR A 643 -27.81 -23.39 1.52
C TYR A 643 -26.42 -23.12 2.07
N GLU A 644 -25.46 -23.97 1.73
CA GLU A 644 -24.07 -23.83 2.15
C GLU A 644 -23.51 -22.46 1.76
N ALA A 645 -22.82 -21.81 2.70
CA ALA A 645 -22.28 -20.47 2.53
C ALA A 645 -20.95 -20.33 3.25
N TYR A 646 -20.03 -19.61 2.60
CA TYR A 646 -18.72 -19.31 3.16
C TYR A 646 -18.41 -17.83 3.01
N ASP A 647 -17.91 -17.21 4.07
CA ASP A 647 -17.40 -15.84 4.04
C ASP A 647 -15.93 -15.86 4.43
N THR A 648 -15.07 -15.30 3.58
CA THR A 648 -13.64 -15.14 3.83
C THR A 648 -13.32 -13.66 3.94
N THR A 649 -12.61 -13.23 4.97
CA THR A 649 -12.17 -11.85 5.12
C THR A 649 -10.67 -11.80 5.43
N LEU A 650 -9.93 -11.02 4.63
CA LEU A 650 -8.53 -10.70 4.87
C LEU A 650 -8.44 -9.25 5.34
N GLN A 651 -7.95 -9.05 6.56
CA GLN A 651 -7.73 -7.75 7.20
C GLN A 651 -6.28 -7.63 7.68
N ALA A 652 -5.89 -6.45 8.15
CA ALA A 652 -4.52 -6.19 8.60
C ALA A 652 -4.10 -7.06 9.80
N ASP A 653 -5.05 -7.48 10.64
CA ASP A 653 -4.83 -8.21 11.88
C ASP A 653 -5.35 -9.66 11.86
N GLN A 654 -6.10 -10.07 10.83
CA GLN A 654 -6.70 -11.40 10.80
C GLN A 654 -7.04 -11.90 9.38
N ILE A 655 -6.89 -13.21 9.16
CA ILE A 655 -7.58 -13.96 8.12
C ILE A 655 -8.73 -14.72 8.79
N ALA A 656 -9.97 -14.44 8.41
CA ALA A 656 -11.16 -15.07 8.95
C ALA A 656 -11.85 -15.91 7.87
N LEU A 657 -12.06 -17.19 8.14
CA LEU A 657 -12.75 -18.15 7.26
C LEU A 657 -13.99 -18.65 7.99
N PHE A 658 -15.17 -18.21 7.57
CA PHE A 658 -16.45 -18.59 8.15
C PHE A 658 -17.15 -19.64 7.30
N ALA A 659 -17.61 -20.71 7.95
CA ALA A 659 -18.43 -21.76 7.37
C ALA A 659 -19.82 -21.74 8.01
N GLY A 660 -20.84 -21.83 7.18
CA GLY A 660 -22.22 -21.82 7.64
C GLY A 660 -23.21 -22.01 6.51
N HIS A 661 -24.38 -21.41 6.67
CA HIS A 661 -25.47 -21.55 5.72
C HIS A 661 -26.32 -20.29 5.61
N THR A 662 -27.06 -20.14 4.52
CA THR A 662 -28.14 -19.15 4.38
C THR A 662 -29.50 -19.82 4.42
N ASN A 663 -30.51 -19.09 4.88
CA ASN A 663 -31.89 -19.56 4.88
C ASN A 663 -32.52 -19.22 3.53
N GLY A 664 -32.76 -20.23 2.71
CA GLY A 664 -33.06 -20.03 1.29
C GLY A 664 -31.83 -19.58 0.49
N LYS A 665 -32.06 -19.40 -0.80
CA LYS A 665 -31.04 -19.07 -1.79
C LYS A 665 -30.69 -17.58 -1.76
N ASP A 666 -29.50 -17.22 -1.27
CA ASP A 666 -29.03 -15.83 -1.19
C ASP A 666 -28.21 -15.42 -2.44
N MET A 667 -28.88 -14.97 -3.49
CA MET A 667 -28.20 -14.46 -4.70
C MET A 667 -27.89 -12.96 -4.64
N SER A 668 -28.13 -12.34 -3.49
CA SER A 668 -27.86 -10.93 -3.22
C SER A 668 -26.62 -10.71 -2.36
N PHE A 669 -26.07 -11.78 -1.78
CA PHE A 669 -24.94 -11.78 -0.85
C PHE A 669 -25.21 -10.94 0.43
N THR A 670 -26.47 -10.85 0.84
CA THR A 670 -26.91 -10.01 1.98
C THR A 670 -27.07 -10.79 3.28
N GLN A 671 -27.18 -12.13 3.22
CA GLN A 671 -27.30 -12.95 4.43
C GLN A 671 -25.94 -13.17 5.09
N SER A 672 -25.91 -13.05 6.42
CA SER A 672 -24.73 -13.28 7.24
C SER A 672 -24.50 -14.77 7.49
N VAL A 673 -23.22 -15.18 7.46
CA VAL A 673 -22.73 -16.53 7.76
C VAL A 673 -22.18 -16.61 9.21
N THR A 674 -22.43 -15.60 10.03
CA THR A 674 -22.06 -15.59 11.46
C THR A 674 -23.29 -15.70 12.36
N GLY A 675 -23.08 -15.96 13.67
CA GLY A 675 -24.17 -16.08 14.63
C GLY A 675 -25.01 -17.35 14.44
N GLY A 676 -26.34 -17.22 14.35
CA GLY A 676 -27.25 -18.38 14.26
C GLY A 676 -27.13 -19.21 12.98
N ASN A 677 -26.42 -18.71 11.98
CA ASN A 677 -26.16 -19.36 10.70
C ASN A 677 -24.74 -19.95 10.59
N GLN A 678 -23.94 -19.89 11.67
CA GLN A 678 -22.54 -20.28 11.69
C GLN A 678 -22.36 -21.74 12.12
N ASP A 679 -21.79 -22.56 11.24
CA ASP A 679 -21.47 -23.95 11.54
C ASP A 679 -20.04 -24.09 12.09
N GLY A 680 -19.13 -23.19 11.68
CA GLY A 680 -17.78 -23.13 12.23
C GLY A 680 -16.92 -22.01 11.62
N TYR A 681 -15.70 -21.88 12.12
CA TYR A 681 -14.74 -20.91 11.59
C TYR A 681 -13.28 -21.28 11.85
N VAL A 682 -12.40 -20.73 11.02
CA VAL A 682 -10.95 -20.70 11.21
C VAL A 682 -10.48 -19.25 11.21
N LEU A 683 -9.83 -18.82 12.29
CA LEU A 683 -9.19 -17.49 12.37
C LEU A 683 -7.67 -17.65 12.45
N ILE A 684 -6.93 -16.88 11.66
CA ILE A 684 -5.48 -16.78 11.73
C ILE A 684 -5.15 -15.34 12.10
N SER A 685 -4.55 -15.11 13.27
CA SER A 685 -4.23 -13.78 13.80
C SER A 685 -2.89 -13.75 14.53
N PRO A 686 -2.20 -12.60 14.61
CA PRO A 686 -0.97 -12.48 15.38
C PRO A 686 -1.23 -12.56 16.90
N LEU A 687 -2.46 -12.32 17.35
CA LEU A 687 -2.84 -12.36 18.77
C LEU A 687 -3.00 -13.79 19.29
N ASN A 688 -3.77 -14.61 18.57
CA ASN A 688 -4.18 -15.94 19.02
C ASN A 688 -3.58 -17.09 18.19
N GLY A 689 -2.79 -16.78 17.15
CA GLY A 689 -2.36 -17.79 16.18
C GLY A 689 -3.54 -18.31 15.36
N MET A 690 -3.73 -19.63 15.33
CA MET A 690 -4.85 -20.28 14.63
C MET A 690 -5.93 -20.71 15.63
N THR A 691 -7.15 -20.20 15.45
CA THR A 691 -8.35 -20.61 16.22
C THR A 691 -9.27 -21.43 15.33
N LEU A 692 -9.70 -22.60 15.81
CA LEU A 692 -10.66 -23.49 15.15
C LEU A 692 -11.91 -23.58 16.01
N HIS A 693 -13.10 -23.43 15.43
CA HIS A 693 -14.37 -23.52 16.15
C HIS A 693 -15.44 -24.19 15.31
N GLY A 694 -16.20 -25.10 15.92
CA GLY A 694 -17.25 -25.89 15.26
C GLY A 694 -16.78 -27.31 14.95
N ASP A 695 -17.68 -28.28 15.07
CA ASP A 695 -17.35 -29.72 15.07
C ASP A 695 -16.65 -30.21 13.80
N ASN A 696 -16.84 -29.50 12.68
CA ASN A 696 -16.28 -29.84 11.38
C ASN A 696 -14.93 -29.15 11.08
N GLN A 697 -14.43 -28.26 11.96
CA GLN A 697 -13.16 -27.58 11.75
C GLN A 697 -11.98 -28.43 12.22
N GLN A 698 -10.92 -28.53 11.43
CA GLN A 698 -9.80 -29.40 11.78
C GLN A 698 -8.49 -29.03 11.06
N ILE A 699 -7.36 -29.39 11.66
CA ILE A 699 -6.05 -29.42 10.97
C ILE A 699 -5.85 -30.84 10.46
N THR A 700 -5.77 -30.99 9.15
CA THR A 700 -5.56 -32.30 8.53
C THR A 700 -4.15 -32.40 8.00
N PHE A 701 -3.37 -33.35 8.54
CA PHE A 701 -2.09 -33.74 7.98
C PHE A 701 -2.30 -34.97 7.12
N ASN A 702 -2.29 -34.84 5.79
CA ASN A 702 -2.40 -35.97 4.87
C ASN A 702 -1.04 -36.65 4.66
N GLY A 703 -1.05 -37.97 4.48
CA GLY A 703 0.05 -38.76 3.95
C GLY A 703 0.37 -38.37 2.50
N THR A 704 1.45 -38.90 1.94
CA THR A 704 1.84 -38.54 0.57
C THR A 704 0.87 -39.12 -0.45
N SER A 705 0.79 -38.50 -1.64
CA SER A 705 -0.14 -38.87 -2.73
C SER A 705 0.04 -40.30 -3.28
N ALA A 706 1.04 -41.05 -2.81
CA ALA A 706 1.29 -42.45 -3.18
C ALA A 706 0.63 -43.46 -2.23
N ASP A 707 -0.02 -43.01 -1.14
CA ASP A 707 -0.63 -43.90 -0.17
C ASP A 707 -1.99 -44.45 -0.67
N VAL A 708 -2.05 -45.77 -0.91
CA VAL A 708 -3.27 -46.51 -1.31
C VAL A 708 -4.32 -46.65 -0.19
N THR A 709 -4.01 -46.15 1.01
CA THR A 709 -4.88 -46.11 2.19
C THR A 709 -4.73 -44.73 2.81
N PRO A 710 -5.81 -44.03 3.21
CA PRO A 710 -5.68 -42.73 3.85
C PRO A 710 -4.77 -42.86 5.07
N LYS A 711 -3.78 -41.98 5.10
CA LYS A 711 -2.72 -41.92 6.10
C LYS A 711 -2.64 -40.47 6.58
N GLY A 712 -2.44 -40.25 7.87
CA GLY A 712 -2.34 -38.92 8.46
C GLY A 712 -2.91 -38.82 9.86
N ILE A 713 -2.91 -37.59 10.38
CA ILE A 713 -3.59 -37.24 11.63
C ILE A 713 -4.52 -36.06 11.41
N ILE A 714 -5.62 -36.05 12.15
CA ILE A 714 -6.57 -34.94 12.24
C ILE A 714 -6.45 -34.38 13.65
N ILE A 715 -6.22 -33.08 13.77
CA ILE A 715 -6.33 -32.35 15.02
C ILE A 715 -7.67 -31.64 15.04
N THR A 716 -8.55 -32.01 15.98
CA THR A 716 -9.89 -31.42 16.12
C THR A 716 -9.86 -30.18 17.02
N PRO A 717 -10.93 -29.36 17.09
CA PRO A 717 -10.99 -28.19 17.95
C PRO A 717 -10.93 -28.54 19.45
N TYR A 718 -11.26 -29.78 19.79
CA TYR A 718 -11.17 -30.34 21.15
C TYR A 718 -9.72 -30.73 21.55
N GLY A 719 -8.76 -30.57 20.63
CA GLY A 719 -7.37 -31.01 20.83
C GLY A 719 -7.15 -32.52 20.63
N ASN A 720 -8.16 -33.24 20.15
CA ASN A 720 -8.02 -34.67 19.87
C ASN A 720 -7.13 -34.87 18.65
N ILE A 721 -6.19 -35.83 18.74
CA ILE A 721 -5.41 -36.31 17.62
C ILE A 721 -6.04 -37.62 17.16
N ASN A 722 -6.79 -37.56 16.06
CA ASN A 722 -7.48 -38.71 15.47
C ASN A 722 -6.72 -39.23 14.24
N PRO A 723 -6.86 -40.52 13.89
CA PRO A 723 -6.23 -41.04 12.69
C PRO A 723 -7.00 -40.56 11.46
N ASN A 724 -6.27 -40.10 10.45
CA ASN A 724 -6.85 -39.87 9.12
C ASN A 724 -6.75 -41.17 8.32
N GLY A 725 -7.76 -42.04 8.43
CA GLY A 725 -7.78 -43.37 7.81
C GLY A 725 -7.47 -44.51 8.78
N THR A 726 -6.65 -45.48 8.35
CA THR A 726 -6.39 -46.73 9.08
C THR A 726 -5.09 -46.72 9.90
N GLN A 727 -4.50 -45.54 10.13
CA GLN A 727 -3.26 -45.43 10.89
C GLN A 727 -3.50 -45.55 12.40
N ASN A 728 -2.69 -46.38 13.07
CA ASN A 728 -2.80 -46.58 14.52
C ASN A 728 -1.65 -45.91 15.30
N ILE A 729 -0.72 -45.25 14.61
CA ILE A 729 0.47 -44.65 15.22
C ILE A 729 0.81 -43.29 14.60
N TRP A 730 1.06 -42.31 15.46
CA TRP A 730 1.75 -41.06 15.11
C TRP A 730 3.15 -41.11 15.71
N TYR A 731 4.17 -40.63 15.01
CA TYR A 731 5.54 -40.61 15.54
C TYR A 731 6.24 -39.31 15.22
N VAL A 732 7.10 -38.89 16.15
CA VAL A 732 8.00 -37.74 15.99
C VAL A 732 9.35 -38.29 15.53
N GLY A 733 9.75 -38.04 14.28
CA GLY A 733 11.01 -38.54 13.71
C GLY A 733 11.05 -38.45 12.19
N ASN A 734 12.22 -38.70 11.60
CA ASN A 734 12.44 -38.62 10.14
C ASN A 734 11.82 -39.82 9.37
N GLY A 735 11.54 -40.93 10.06
CA GLY A 735 10.87 -42.08 9.45
C GLY A 735 10.58 -43.18 10.47
N PRO A 736 9.92 -44.28 10.06
CA PRO A 736 9.49 -45.33 10.96
C PRO A 736 10.65 -46.08 11.64
N THR A 737 11.86 -45.97 11.10
CA THR A 737 13.10 -46.55 11.66
C THR A 737 13.92 -45.54 12.49
N MET A 738 13.57 -44.25 12.46
CA MET A 738 14.23 -43.16 13.20
C MET A 738 13.19 -42.35 14.00
N LYS A 739 12.44 -43.04 14.85
CA LYS A 739 11.41 -42.45 15.71
C LYS A 739 12.03 -41.99 17.04
N THR A 740 11.86 -40.73 17.39
CA THR A 740 12.14 -40.19 18.73
C THR A 740 11.05 -40.60 19.72
N ALA A 741 9.79 -40.54 19.29
CA ALA A 741 8.63 -40.98 20.06
C ALA A 741 7.55 -41.55 19.14
N SER A 742 6.75 -42.49 19.64
CA SER A 742 5.56 -43.00 18.96
C SER A 742 4.39 -42.92 19.93
N PHE A 743 3.28 -42.35 19.49
CA PHE A 743 2.03 -42.25 20.21
C PHE A 743 1.04 -43.18 19.52
N GLY A 744 0.46 -44.13 20.27
CA GLY A 744 -0.68 -44.89 19.79
C GLY A 744 -1.84 -43.92 19.57
N ILE A 745 -2.41 -43.93 18.37
CA ILE A 745 -3.64 -43.19 18.10
C ILE A 745 -4.77 -44.17 18.28
N ASP A 746 -5.57 -43.95 19.33
CA ASP A 746 -6.63 -44.88 19.69
C ASP A 746 -7.92 -44.57 18.93
N GLY A 747 -8.27 -45.41 17.96
CA GLY A 747 -9.57 -45.36 17.30
C GLY A 747 -10.66 -46.18 17.99
N SER A 748 -10.34 -47.03 18.98
CA SER A 748 -11.30 -48.04 19.48
C SER A 748 -11.01 -48.70 20.85
N GLY A 749 -10.13 -48.16 21.70
CA GLY A 749 -9.73 -48.73 22.98
C GLY A 749 -8.76 -49.91 22.89
N ALA A 750 -8.19 -50.20 21.72
CA ALA A 750 -7.58 -51.51 21.42
C ALA A 750 -6.04 -51.54 21.43
N ASN A 751 -5.35 -50.40 21.47
CA ASN A 751 -3.90 -50.35 21.22
C ASN A 751 -3.09 -49.91 22.46
N ASN A 752 -2.06 -50.67 22.83
CA ASN A 752 -1.15 -50.36 23.93
C ASN A 752 -0.31 -49.10 23.66
N ILE A 753 -0.08 -48.28 24.70
CA ILE A 753 0.97 -47.26 24.69
C ILE A 753 2.33 -47.95 24.85
N GLN A 754 3.22 -47.78 23.87
CA GLN A 754 4.56 -48.37 23.87
C GLN A 754 5.63 -47.29 24.06
N PHE A 755 6.42 -47.40 25.12
CA PHE A 755 7.61 -46.58 25.33
C PHE A 755 8.85 -47.35 24.84
N ASN A 756 9.49 -46.88 23.76
CA ASN A 756 10.66 -47.55 23.16
C ASN A 756 12.01 -47.14 23.79
N ARG A 757 11.98 -46.46 24.94
CA ARG A 757 13.16 -45.98 25.68
C ARG A 757 12.91 -46.11 27.18
N SER A 758 13.98 -45.99 27.98
CA SER A 758 13.89 -45.97 29.44
C SER A 758 12.88 -44.92 29.93
N LEU A 759 12.06 -45.32 30.90
CA LEU A 759 11.01 -44.50 31.49
C LEU A 759 11.40 -44.20 32.95
N ASP A 760 11.43 -42.91 33.30
CA ASP A 760 11.61 -42.43 34.67
C ASP A 760 10.25 -41.97 35.22
N ILE A 761 9.76 -42.62 36.27
CA ILE A 761 8.46 -42.36 36.89
C ILE A 761 8.69 -42.13 38.38
N GLY A 762 8.20 -41.01 38.93
CA GLY A 762 8.32 -40.72 40.36
C GLY A 762 7.59 -41.76 41.23
N ASN A 763 6.25 -41.64 41.31
CA ASN A 763 5.41 -42.62 42.01
C ASN A 763 4.65 -43.47 40.99
N PHE A 764 4.80 -44.80 41.07
CA PHE A 764 4.07 -45.74 40.22
C PHE A 764 3.01 -46.49 41.03
N ASN A 765 1.74 -46.15 40.82
CA ASN A 765 0.59 -46.83 41.44
C ASN A 765 -0.11 -47.71 40.39
N ILE A 766 -0.26 -48.99 40.72
CA ILE A 766 -0.97 -49.98 39.91
C ILE A 766 -2.17 -50.46 40.75
N ASN A 767 -3.40 -50.21 40.28
CA ASN A 767 -4.62 -50.43 41.06
C ASN A 767 -5.04 -51.92 41.09
N THR A 768 -6.23 -52.30 40.65
CA THR A 768 -6.90 -53.61 40.82
C THR A 768 -6.03 -54.88 40.61
N TYR A 769 -6.21 -55.65 39.53
CA TYR A 769 -5.45 -56.88 39.26
C TYR A 769 -4.49 -56.61 38.10
N HIS A 770 -3.18 -56.76 38.36
CA HIS A 770 -2.15 -56.41 37.39
C HIS A 770 -0.98 -57.37 37.43
N THR A 771 -0.28 -57.47 36.29
CA THR A 771 0.92 -58.29 36.12
C THR A 771 2.09 -57.41 35.70
N ILE A 772 3.28 -57.72 36.20
CA ILE A 772 4.54 -57.17 35.69
C ILE A 772 5.27 -58.33 35.02
N THR A 773 5.51 -58.22 33.72
CA THR A 773 6.08 -59.29 32.89
C THR A 773 7.34 -58.80 32.18
N SER A 774 8.43 -59.57 32.24
CA SER A 774 9.60 -59.32 31.39
C SER A 774 9.41 -60.02 30.03
N SER A 775 9.19 -59.24 28.97
CA SER A 775 8.95 -59.79 27.62
C SER A 775 10.19 -60.41 26.98
N ASP A 776 11.39 -60.03 27.45
CA ASP A 776 12.67 -60.57 27.00
C ASP A 776 13.12 -61.80 27.82
N ASN A 777 12.25 -62.30 28.72
CA ASN A 777 12.52 -63.40 29.64
C ASN A 777 13.71 -63.17 30.60
N ARG A 778 14.16 -61.92 30.78
CA ARG A 778 15.19 -61.57 31.76
C ARG A 778 14.59 -61.34 33.17
N PRO A 779 15.42 -61.33 34.23
CA PRO A 779 14.94 -61.07 35.58
C PRO A 779 14.39 -59.65 35.74
N ILE A 780 13.33 -59.52 36.54
CA ILE A 780 12.83 -58.22 37.02
C ILE A 780 13.62 -57.87 38.29
N HIS A 781 14.33 -56.75 38.27
CA HIS A 781 15.10 -56.25 39.41
C HIS A 781 14.39 -55.09 40.10
N PHE A 782 14.30 -55.15 41.44
CA PHE A 782 13.86 -54.03 42.26
C PHE A 782 15.10 -53.43 42.95
N ASN A 783 15.58 -52.30 42.45
CA ASN A 783 16.81 -51.64 42.91
C ASN A 783 16.58 -50.16 43.21
N ARG A 784 17.40 -49.62 44.11
CA ARG A 784 17.58 -48.19 44.36
C ARG A 784 18.33 -47.53 43.19
N ALA A 785 18.27 -46.20 43.08
CA ALA A 785 18.95 -45.44 42.01
C ALA A 785 20.47 -45.68 41.94
N ASN A 786 21.10 -46.06 43.06
CA ASN A 786 22.51 -46.40 43.14
C ASN A 786 22.83 -47.86 42.73
N GLY A 787 21.85 -48.60 42.22
CA GLY A 787 21.99 -49.99 41.77
C GLY A 787 21.93 -51.05 42.89
N SER A 788 21.80 -50.65 44.16
CA SER A 788 21.63 -51.60 45.28
C SER A 788 20.21 -52.14 45.34
N SER A 789 20.00 -53.35 45.86
CA SER A 789 18.65 -53.91 46.06
C SER A 789 17.79 -53.00 46.94
N VAL A 790 16.47 -52.99 46.74
CA VAL A 790 15.49 -52.25 47.56
C VAL A 790 14.69 -53.21 48.45
N ASP A 791 14.11 -52.69 49.53
CA ASP A 791 13.20 -53.43 50.38
C ASP A 791 11.83 -53.62 49.70
N ILE A 792 11.23 -54.82 49.85
CA ILE A 792 9.91 -55.15 49.31
C ILE A 792 8.95 -55.39 50.47
N PHE A 793 8.02 -54.46 50.68
CA PHE A 793 6.96 -54.58 51.69
C PHE A 793 5.70 -55.16 51.04
N ALA A 794 5.37 -56.42 51.35
CA ALA A 794 4.21 -57.11 50.80
C ALA A 794 3.43 -57.86 51.88
N ALA A 795 2.10 -57.81 51.83
CA ALA A 795 1.24 -58.52 52.79
C ALA A 795 1.26 -60.05 52.59
N ARG A 796 1.25 -60.51 51.33
CA ARG A 796 1.36 -61.93 50.96
C ARG A 796 2.20 -62.08 49.70
N VAL A 797 3.19 -62.95 49.75
CA VAL A 797 4.02 -63.34 48.59
C VAL A 797 3.79 -64.82 48.32
N ASN A 798 3.34 -65.16 47.11
CA ASN A 798 3.21 -66.55 46.66
C ASN A 798 4.31 -66.83 45.62
N TYR A 799 5.08 -67.90 45.81
CA TYR A 799 6.18 -68.27 44.91
C TYR A 799 6.20 -69.79 44.69
N THR A 800 6.69 -70.23 43.53
CA THR A 800 6.90 -71.66 43.25
C THR A 800 8.15 -72.21 43.94
N SER A 801 9.22 -71.40 43.99
CA SER A 801 10.47 -71.73 44.71
C SER A 801 11.15 -70.45 45.20
N LEU A 802 11.70 -70.49 46.42
CA LEU A 802 12.51 -69.43 47.01
C LEU A 802 13.89 -70.01 47.35
N VAL A 803 14.94 -69.42 46.78
CA VAL A 803 16.32 -69.86 46.97
C VAL A 803 17.10 -68.79 47.72
N LYS A 804 17.56 -69.09 48.94
CA LYS A 804 18.49 -68.24 49.69
C LYS A 804 19.91 -68.46 49.20
N SER A 805 20.63 -67.40 48.86
CA SER A 805 22.06 -67.51 48.56
C SER A 805 22.83 -67.87 49.85
N SER A 806 23.55 -68.98 49.81
CA SER A 806 24.37 -69.47 50.93
C SER A 806 25.77 -69.87 50.45
N LEU A 807 26.31 -69.08 49.52
CA LEU A 807 27.63 -69.33 48.93
C LEU A 807 28.72 -69.04 49.95
N LEU A 808 29.75 -69.89 50.02
CA LEU A 808 30.91 -69.66 50.89
C LEU A 808 31.68 -68.38 50.48
N SER A 809 31.69 -68.07 49.18
CA SER A 809 32.39 -66.90 48.62
C SER A 809 31.91 -65.55 49.15
N VAL A 810 30.70 -65.47 49.70
CA VAL A 810 30.12 -64.25 50.26
C VAL A 810 30.10 -64.26 51.80
N LYS A 811 30.73 -65.25 52.44
CA LYS A 811 30.79 -65.38 53.90
C LYS A 811 32.22 -65.19 54.40
N LYS A 812 32.34 -64.61 55.59
CA LYS A 812 33.61 -64.42 56.30
C LYS A 812 33.58 -65.17 57.63
N ASP A 813 34.73 -65.64 58.09
CA ASP A 813 34.92 -66.26 59.42
C ASP A 813 34.01 -67.47 59.71
N VAL A 814 33.75 -68.29 58.68
CA VAL A 814 32.89 -69.48 58.79
C VAL A 814 33.55 -70.55 59.67
N LYS A 815 32.89 -70.91 60.78
CA LYS A 815 33.31 -71.97 61.72
C LYS A 815 32.20 -73.00 61.87
N LYS A 816 32.54 -74.23 62.29
CA LYS A 816 31.53 -75.24 62.66
C LYS A 816 30.69 -74.70 63.83
N ALA A 817 29.38 -74.90 63.76
CA ALA A 817 28.47 -74.48 64.82
C ALA A 817 28.64 -75.35 66.07
N ASP A 818 28.61 -74.73 67.24
CA ASP A 818 28.47 -75.43 68.52
C ASP A 818 26.98 -75.76 68.73
N THR A 819 26.62 -77.00 68.45
CA THR A 819 25.22 -77.45 68.46
C THR A 819 24.61 -77.43 69.87
N ALA A 820 25.41 -77.60 70.93
CA ALA A 820 24.91 -77.54 72.31
C ALA A 820 24.55 -76.11 72.72
N TYR A 821 25.39 -75.14 72.34
CA TYR A 821 25.12 -73.71 72.56
C TYR A 821 23.81 -73.27 71.87
N TRP A 822 23.65 -73.60 70.58
CA TRP A 822 22.43 -73.26 69.84
C TRP A 822 21.19 -73.97 70.39
N ALA A 823 21.32 -75.24 70.80
CA ALA A 823 20.24 -75.98 71.45
C ALA A 823 19.77 -75.32 72.74
N GLN A 824 20.71 -74.87 73.58
CA GLN A 824 20.36 -74.16 74.81
C GLN A 824 19.61 -72.86 74.53
N LEU A 825 20.05 -72.09 73.54
CA LEU A 825 19.37 -70.86 73.14
C LEU A 825 17.96 -71.11 72.62
N VAL A 826 17.76 -72.12 71.76
CA VAL A 826 16.42 -72.48 71.25
C VAL A 826 15.52 -72.94 72.39
N ASN A 827 16.03 -73.75 73.31
CA ASN A 827 15.26 -74.23 74.47
C ASN A 827 14.91 -73.13 75.48
N SER A 828 15.56 -71.96 75.41
CA SER A 828 15.27 -70.80 76.26
C SER A 828 14.19 -69.87 75.69
N ILE A 829 13.68 -70.16 74.48
CA ILE A 829 12.64 -69.33 73.83
C ILE A 829 11.28 -69.64 74.44
N ASP A 830 10.55 -68.58 74.83
CA ASP A 830 9.14 -68.69 75.14
C ASP A 830 8.32 -68.68 73.84
N LEU A 831 7.55 -69.75 73.61
CA LEU A 831 6.61 -69.84 72.48
C LEU A 831 5.23 -69.37 72.91
N ALA A 832 4.57 -68.61 72.03
CA ALA A 832 3.21 -68.12 72.26
C ALA A 832 2.29 -68.45 71.08
N THR A 833 1.03 -68.72 71.38
CA THR A 833 -0.04 -68.67 70.39
C THR A 833 -0.67 -67.28 70.35
N TYR A 834 -0.90 -66.74 69.15
CA TYR A 834 -1.36 -65.36 68.98
C TYR A 834 -2.26 -65.17 67.76
N GLN A 835 -3.05 -64.09 67.80
CA GLN A 835 -3.71 -63.44 66.67
C GLN A 835 -3.15 -62.02 66.56
N TYR A 836 -3.14 -61.43 65.36
CA TYR A 836 -2.79 -60.03 65.21
C TYR A 836 -3.93 -59.15 65.77
N LYS A 837 -3.60 -57.94 66.25
CA LYS A 837 -4.61 -56.99 66.77
C LYS A 837 -5.68 -56.61 65.74
N THR A 838 -5.38 -56.80 64.46
CA THR A 838 -6.27 -56.53 63.32
C THR A 838 -7.06 -57.76 62.87
N ASP A 839 -6.77 -58.94 63.40
CA ASP A 839 -7.51 -60.15 63.08
C ASP A 839 -8.92 -60.09 63.70
N ASP A 840 -9.88 -60.74 63.04
CA ASP A 840 -11.21 -60.96 63.60
C ASP A 840 -11.28 -62.26 64.42
N ASN A 841 -12.43 -62.51 65.06
CA ASN A 841 -12.66 -63.71 65.87
C ASN A 841 -12.69 -65.03 65.08
N THR A 842 -12.58 -64.98 63.74
CA THR A 842 -12.57 -66.17 62.87
C THR A 842 -11.16 -66.56 62.41
N SER A 843 -10.17 -65.71 62.67
CA SER A 843 -8.79 -65.92 62.24
C SER A 843 -8.12 -67.06 63.01
N HIS A 844 -7.33 -67.88 62.34
CA HIS A 844 -6.62 -68.99 62.99
C HIS A 844 -5.56 -68.50 63.98
N LEU A 845 -5.41 -69.21 65.10
CA LEU A 845 -4.29 -69.01 66.02
C LEU A 845 -2.97 -69.35 65.32
N ARG A 846 -1.99 -68.47 65.43
CA ARG A 846 -0.61 -68.67 64.94
C ARG A 846 0.29 -69.02 66.11
N LEU A 847 1.36 -69.77 65.87
CA LEU A 847 2.39 -70.12 66.86
C LEU A 847 3.71 -69.48 66.42
N SER A 848 4.36 -68.72 67.30
CA SER A 848 5.69 -68.15 67.04
C SER A 848 6.39 -67.81 68.37
N SER A 849 7.69 -67.56 68.28
CA SER A 849 8.39 -66.73 69.27
C SER A 849 7.88 -65.28 69.20
N ILE A 850 7.97 -64.57 70.32
CA ILE A 850 7.50 -63.19 70.45
C ILE A 850 8.69 -62.25 70.66
N VAL A 851 8.81 -61.23 69.81
CA VAL A 851 9.65 -60.06 70.11
C VAL A 851 8.85 -59.16 71.04
N ASP A 852 9.14 -59.16 72.34
CA ASP A 852 8.48 -58.27 73.29
C ASP A 852 9.06 -56.85 73.17
N ASP A 853 8.44 -56.01 72.34
CA ASP A 853 8.82 -54.60 72.13
C ASP A 853 8.03 -53.63 73.02
N VAL A 854 7.00 -54.11 73.73
CA VAL A 854 6.10 -53.28 74.54
C VAL A 854 6.59 -53.16 75.99
N ASN A 855 7.06 -54.25 76.59
CA ASN A 855 7.40 -54.25 78.01
C ASN A 855 8.88 -53.90 78.25
N VAL A 856 9.12 -53.04 79.24
CA VAL A 856 10.47 -52.68 79.71
C VAL A 856 11.16 -53.89 80.34
N THR A 857 10.42 -54.65 81.16
CA THR A 857 10.83 -55.99 81.63
C THR A 857 10.20 -57.01 80.69
N LYS A 858 11.02 -57.75 79.95
CA LYS A 858 10.53 -58.70 78.94
C LYS A 858 9.69 -59.80 79.59
N GLN A 859 8.44 -59.92 79.15
CA GLN A 859 7.51 -60.95 79.57
C GLN A 859 7.61 -62.21 78.71
N TRP A 860 8.11 -62.07 77.48
CA TRP A 860 8.41 -63.17 76.57
C TRP A 860 9.90 -63.18 76.23
N GLN A 861 10.56 -64.31 76.48
CA GLN A 861 11.98 -64.46 76.20
C GLN A 861 12.24 -64.88 74.76
N LEU A 862 13.00 -64.04 74.06
CA LEU A 862 13.62 -64.35 72.77
C LEU A 862 15.07 -63.85 72.82
N PRO A 863 16.07 -64.75 72.74
CA PRO A 863 17.47 -64.36 72.67
C PRO A 863 17.74 -63.40 71.51
N ASP A 864 18.57 -62.38 71.75
CA ASP A 864 18.82 -61.27 70.80
C ASP A 864 19.35 -61.73 69.44
N VAL A 865 20.04 -62.87 69.38
CA VAL A 865 20.55 -63.47 68.13
C VAL A 865 19.43 -63.89 67.16
N PHE A 866 18.20 -64.09 67.65
CA PHE A 866 17.03 -64.42 66.83
C PHE A 866 16.18 -63.19 66.50
N ILE A 867 16.60 -62.00 66.93
CA ILE A 867 15.86 -60.76 66.69
C ILE A 867 16.42 -60.09 65.43
N SER A 868 15.52 -59.78 64.51
CA SER A 868 15.80 -58.93 63.35
C SER A 868 15.62 -57.45 63.73
N ARG A 869 16.54 -56.60 63.24
CA ARG A 869 16.53 -55.15 63.48
C ARG A 869 16.61 -54.39 62.16
N ASP A 870 15.98 -53.22 62.11
CA ASP A 870 16.05 -52.33 60.95
C ASP A 870 17.42 -51.61 60.84
N GLU A 871 17.59 -50.80 59.80
CA GLU A 871 18.82 -50.03 59.53
C GLU A 871 19.23 -49.06 60.65
N ASN A 872 18.28 -48.70 61.53
CA ASN A 872 18.50 -47.83 62.69
C ASN A 872 18.65 -48.63 64.00
N GLY A 873 18.70 -49.97 63.92
CA GLY A 873 18.84 -50.88 65.06
C GLY A 873 17.54 -51.12 65.84
N LYS A 874 16.39 -50.65 65.37
CA LYS A 874 15.09 -50.85 66.01
C LYS A 874 14.62 -52.29 65.80
N LEU A 875 13.96 -52.86 66.81
CA LEU A 875 13.33 -54.18 66.72
C LEU A 875 12.35 -54.23 65.55
N SER A 876 12.54 -55.19 64.64
CA SER A 876 11.76 -55.32 63.40
C SER A 876 11.02 -56.64 63.28
N GLY A 877 11.46 -57.70 63.96
CA GLY A 877 10.81 -59.01 63.89
C GLY A 877 11.73 -60.15 64.33
N VAL A 878 11.37 -61.38 64.00
CA VAL A 878 12.18 -62.59 64.25
C VAL A 878 13.03 -62.88 63.01
N ASP A 879 14.31 -63.18 63.20
CA ASP A 879 15.16 -63.74 62.14
C ASP A 879 14.91 -65.24 62.01
N ASP A 880 13.89 -65.59 61.23
CA ASP A 880 13.51 -66.98 60.97
C ASP A 880 14.62 -67.79 60.29
N SER A 881 15.53 -67.12 59.56
CA SER A 881 16.67 -67.77 58.94
C SER A 881 17.65 -68.28 60.00
N VAL A 882 17.96 -67.47 61.01
CA VAL A 882 18.85 -67.88 62.10
C VAL A 882 18.15 -68.89 63.00
N LEU A 883 16.88 -68.63 63.35
CA LEU A 883 16.09 -69.52 64.20
C LEU A 883 15.94 -70.92 63.59
N LEU A 884 15.57 -71.04 62.31
CA LEU A 884 15.42 -72.33 61.64
C LEU A 884 16.72 -73.15 61.65
N ASN A 885 17.86 -72.49 61.41
CA ASN A 885 19.16 -73.16 61.44
C ASN A 885 19.61 -73.54 62.86
N ALA A 886 19.25 -72.74 63.86
CA ALA A 886 19.49 -73.09 65.27
C ALA A 886 18.60 -74.27 65.71
N THR A 887 17.36 -74.35 65.24
CA THR A 887 16.49 -75.51 65.46
C THR A 887 17.08 -76.76 64.80
N LEU A 888 17.66 -76.65 63.60
CA LEU A 888 18.40 -77.76 62.98
C LEU A 888 19.62 -78.18 63.81
N ALA A 889 20.38 -77.22 64.35
CA ALA A 889 21.50 -77.51 65.25
C ALA A 889 21.02 -78.22 66.53
N THR A 890 19.84 -77.84 67.04
CA THR A 890 19.18 -78.47 68.19
C THR A 890 18.83 -79.94 67.89
N VAL A 891 18.24 -80.21 66.72
CA VAL A 891 17.94 -81.57 66.26
C VAL A 891 19.22 -82.41 66.15
N GLN A 892 20.31 -81.84 65.63
CA GLN A 892 21.60 -82.53 65.57
C GLN A 892 22.16 -82.84 66.95
N GLU A 893 22.02 -81.93 67.91
CA GLU A 893 22.46 -82.16 69.29
C GLU A 893 21.63 -83.25 69.98
N GLN A 894 20.30 -83.21 69.81
CA GLN A 894 19.41 -84.26 70.30
C GLN A 894 19.78 -85.62 69.72
N GLN A 895 20.13 -85.71 68.44
CA GLN A 895 20.59 -86.95 67.83
C GLN A 895 21.87 -87.48 68.50
N LYS A 896 22.85 -86.62 68.80
CA LYS A 896 24.06 -87.03 69.53
C LYS A 896 23.73 -87.58 70.92
N GLN A 897 22.80 -86.96 71.64
CA GLN A 897 22.35 -87.41 72.95
C GLN A 897 21.61 -88.76 72.85
N ILE A 898 20.78 -88.94 71.83
CA ILE A 898 20.10 -90.22 71.54
C ILE A 898 21.14 -91.31 71.24
N ASP A 899 22.16 -91.02 70.43
CA ASP A 899 23.22 -91.97 70.11
C ASP A 899 24.02 -92.38 71.37
N GLN A 900 24.29 -91.42 72.27
CA GLN A 900 24.90 -91.70 73.58
C GLN A 900 24.00 -92.55 74.47
N LEU A 901 22.71 -92.26 74.53
CA LEU A 901 21.72 -93.04 75.30
C LEU A 901 21.60 -94.48 74.76
N ASN A 902 21.56 -94.64 73.43
CA ASN A 902 21.58 -95.96 72.79
C ASN A 902 22.87 -96.72 73.12
N GLY A 903 24.01 -96.03 73.14
CA GLY A 903 25.29 -96.58 73.61
C GLY A 903 25.23 -97.08 75.05
N HIS A 904 24.70 -96.28 75.97
CA HIS A 904 24.51 -96.68 77.38
C HIS A 904 23.52 -97.85 77.54
N ASN A 905 22.44 -97.89 76.74
CA ASN A 905 21.50 -99.01 76.75
C ASN A 905 22.17 -100.31 76.29
N MET A 906 22.98 -100.28 75.22
CA MET A 906 23.76 -101.45 74.80
C MET A 906 24.72 -101.94 75.90
N GLU A 907 25.34 -101.01 76.64
CA GLU A 907 26.22 -101.36 77.76
C GLU A 907 25.44 -101.96 78.95
N LEU A 908 24.24 -101.44 79.23
CA LEU A 908 23.32 -101.99 80.23
C LEU A 908 22.82 -103.38 79.85
N GLU A 909 22.41 -103.59 78.59
CA GLU A 909 22.04 -104.91 78.06
C GLU A 909 23.20 -105.90 78.18
N ALA A 910 24.42 -105.50 77.85
CA ALA A 910 25.61 -106.34 78.01
C ALA A 910 25.89 -106.70 79.49
N ARG A 911 25.68 -105.76 80.42
CA ARG A 911 25.81 -106.01 81.87
C ARG A 911 24.69 -106.92 82.40
N LEU A 912 23.47 -106.76 81.92
CA LEU A 912 22.31 -107.59 82.27
C LEU A 912 22.53 -109.04 81.82
N ASN A 913 22.95 -109.24 80.57
CA ASN A 913 23.30 -110.56 80.03
C ASN A 913 24.41 -111.25 80.87
N LYS A 914 25.36 -110.47 81.40
CA LYS A 914 26.45 -110.97 82.26
C LYS A 914 25.99 -111.34 83.68
N LEU A 915 24.91 -110.71 84.16
CA LEU A 915 24.25 -111.02 85.44
C LEU A 915 23.34 -112.26 85.31
N GLU A 916 22.58 -112.38 84.22
CA GLU A 916 21.78 -113.58 83.92
C GLU A 916 22.67 -114.83 83.79
N ALA A 917 23.84 -114.71 83.15
CA ALA A 917 24.83 -115.79 83.08
C ALA A 917 25.41 -116.23 84.45
N LYS A 918 25.33 -115.37 85.49
CA LYS A 918 25.75 -115.71 86.86
C LYS A 918 24.62 -116.29 87.73
N LEU A 919 23.36 -116.07 87.35
CA LEU A 919 22.18 -116.56 88.07
C LEU A 919 21.72 -117.96 87.58
N ASN A 920 22.07 -118.32 86.34
CA ASN A 920 21.73 -119.60 85.71
C ASN A 920 22.88 -120.63 85.74
N GLY A 921 23.90 -120.42 86.57
CA GLY A 921 25.08 -121.28 86.71
C GLY A 921 25.21 -121.91 88.10
#